data_AF-C5ME14-F1
#
_entry.id   AF-C5ME14-F1
#
_cell.length_a   1.000
_cell.length_b   1.000
_cell.length_c   1.000
_cell.angle_alpha   90.00
_cell.angle_beta   90.00
_cell.angle_gamma   90.00
#
_symmetry.space_group_name_H-M   'P 1'
#
loop_
_entity.id
_entity.type
_entity.pdbx_description
1 polymer ?
#
loop_
_entity_poly.entity_id
_entity_poly.type
_entity_poly.pdbx_seq_one_letter_code
_entity_poly.pdbx_strand_id
1 'polypeptide(L)'
;MASNSDNEIIELIDQGNYNYAQTLLAKKIAKFPQKSLYYALQNKIFLKMGQKDLAIKKNIDLMNKVPSDPLTIEIMSEFFEEIGREKESSLVYENAIKKYPVSAENLCMNWFENSIAKKDFKLFNRIFMYLNKNKKSRLYTLWYAFSFHLLLKEGDNEKEKLYTSLGKKLLEGLQPFENVQEVYTYTLFLNSKEVEHVLQGIEMPLDLELKLLYMRSMEENESFTQLHKYAEELLFKDNFDDFDTWKLWIKSGQRIGKTFEELNNKVTDSTRNSLLLKIELDRLYGKNIDNSIQKYYNKFNNKLCCHPDLSQYDLPVSFVDQLKECTPDNAQLITIVNNRKFLNTKDNWDVYEKYSVSQGAEFDNNPVNELALRSILADLDGSNESIIQSIIIINELLKQDKYNYRLKLWLMKLYSRLNTGDLIFPIYNGLKIKMVQHETLNHYLTHVGPSKDGLKGFVDVFRFYLTSKEEMKYTIRQGFENGVFNKLESFINFGKRIENSISLNFTISKVLQTSLITGDEGYLNYFINYLLDNENLIVSEYTDNRDFKSEWNGLENTGILSISLKDNTIKLKLLIYLIIFHPGDSSKLFKLYNKITSNEKLTAFDNLLFRLYFNLLKITKIATLNPQESQSLFNYIQKNLKIDKLKILIPENLLSSELNENLANLVEFTKVVKLLAKRRSTATLNQLLVQIKPLSKEFKDLKLAEKQIELIDEMNFELPFQIDMDPIKQEIKHSIIDSTNILLNSL
;
A
#
# COMPACT_ATOMS: atom_id res chain seq x y z
N MET A 1 30.39 -2.43 22.37
CA MET A 1 30.52 -2.75 20.93
C MET A 1 30.93 -4.21 20.80
N ALA A 2 30.31 -4.95 19.89
CA ALA A 2 30.71 -6.30 19.54
C ALA A 2 32.08 -6.30 18.85
N SER A 3 32.91 -7.31 19.12
CA SER A 3 34.11 -7.55 18.31
C SER A 3 33.75 -8.21 16.99
N ASN A 4 34.63 -8.19 15.99
CA ASN A 4 34.41 -8.90 14.70
C ASN A 4 34.05 -10.38 14.92
N SER A 5 34.71 -11.02 15.88
CA SER A 5 34.42 -12.40 16.27
C SER A 5 33.12 -12.60 17.07
N ASP A 6 32.53 -11.54 17.61
CA ASP A 6 31.20 -11.60 18.22
C ASP A 6 30.11 -11.40 17.14
N ASN A 7 30.37 -10.55 16.13
CA ASN A 7 29.50 -10.38 14.96
C ASN A 7 29.37 -11.66 14.15
N GLU A 8 30.47 -12.40 13.96
CA GLU A 8 30.45 -13.71 13.31
C GLU A 8 29.47 -14.68 14.01
N ILE A 9 29.42 -14.67 15.34
CA ILE A 9 28.48 -15.52 16.09
C ILE A 9 27.03 -15.05 15.89
N ILE A 10 26.80 -13.74 15.86
CA ILE A 10 25.47 -13.16 15.61
C ILE A 10 24.99 -13.54 14.21
N GLU A 11 25.82 -13.36 13.18
CA GLU A 11 25.52 -13.74 11.80
C GLU A 11 25.19 -15.24 11.69
N LEU A 12 25.94 -16.10 12.38
CA LEU A 12 25.65 -17.54 12.39
C LEU A 12 24.31 -17.87 13.06
N ILE A 13 23.92 -17.13 14.10
CA ILE A 13 22.60 -17.27 14.72
C ILE A 13 21.52 -16.82 13.73
N ASP A 14 21.71 -15.69 13.07
CA ASP A 14 20.75 -15.13 12.11
C ASP A 14 20.60 -16.02 10.85
N GLN A 15 21.68 -16.69 10.43
CA GLN A 15 21.68 -17.68 9.36
C GLN A 15 21.06 -19.04 9.77
N GLY A 16 20.67 -19.20 11.04
CA GLY A 16 20.11 -20.45 11.55
C GLY A 16 21.14 -21.54 11.83
N ASN A 17 22.44 -21.22 11.81
CA ASN A 17 23.53 -22.17 12.07
C ASN A 17 23.83 -22.28 13.58
N TYR A 18 22.81 -22.66 14.34
CA TYR A 18 22.83 -22.63 15.81
C TYR A 18 23.88 -23.54 16.43
N ASN A 19 24.12 -24.72 15.86
CA ASN A 19 25.09 -25.68 16.40
C ASN A 19 26.52 -25.15 16.31
N TYR A 20 26.86 -24.51 15.18
CA TYR A 20 28.17 -23.92 15.00
C TYR A 20 28.35 -22.68 15.88
N ALA A 21 27.33 -21.81 15.93
CA ALA A 21 27.30 -20.66 16.82
C ALA A 21 27.48 -21.07 18.30
N GLN A 22 26.79 -22.12 18.75
CA GLN A 22 26.89 -22.64 20.11
C GLN A 22 28.30 -23.13 20.45
N THR A 23 28.97 -23.78 19.48
CA THR A 23 30.36 -24.25 19.65
C THR A 23 31.35 -23.11 19.84
N LEU A 24 31.24 -22.06 19.02
CA LEU A 24 32.06 -20.86 19.14
C LEU A 24 31.77 -20.10 20.44
N LEU A 25 30.49 -19.99 20.80
CA LEU A 25 30.05 -19.30 21.99
C LEU A 25 30.51 -19.98 23.28
N ALA A 26 30.55 -21.32 23.33
CA ALA A 26 31.09 -22.06 24.47
C ALA A 26 32.57 -21.74 24.73
N LYS A 27 33.39 -21.64 23.66
CA LYS A 27 34.80 -21.23 23.77
C LYS A 27 34.94 -19.80 24.30
N LYS A 28 34.05 -18.90 23.87
CA LYS A 28 34.01 -17.50 24.31
C LYS A 28 33.61 -17.36 25.78
N ILE A 29 32.60 -18.12 26.24
CA ILE A 29 32.17 -18.14 27.64
C ILE A 29 33.29 -18.67 28.54
N ALA A 30 33.98 -19.74 28.13
CA ALA A 30 35.11 -20.27 28.88
C ALA A 30 36.25 -19.25 29.02
N LYS A 31 36.52 -18.46 27.97
CA LYS A 31 37.59 -17.45 27.97
C LYS A 31 37.20 -16.15 28.69
N PHE A 32 35.93 -15.73 28.64
CA PHE A 32 35.46 -14.49 29.27
C PHE A 32 34.11 -14.71 30.00
N PRO A 33 34.12 -15.39 31.16
CA PRO A 33 32.88 -15.76 31.87
C PRO A 33 32.12 -14.58 32.49
N GLN A 34 32.71 -13.38 32.53
CA GLN A 34 32.05 -12.19 33.08
C GLN A 34 31.27 -11.40 32.04
N LYS A 35 31.39 -11.72 30.74
CA LYS A 35 30.75 -10.94 29.67
C LYS A 35 29.31 -11.41 29.47
N SER A 36 28.35 -10.62 29.98
CA SER A 36 26.91 -10.92 29.95
C SER A 36 26.36 -11.18 28.54
N LEU A 37 26.90 -10.51 27.51
CA LEU A 37 26.54 -10.70 26.10
C LEU A 37 26.52 -12.16 25.68
N TYR A 38 27.52 -12.95 26.09
CA TYR A 38 27.63 -14.33 25.64
C TYR A 38 26.54 -15.22 26.23
N TYR A 39 26.08 -14.93 27.44
CA TYR A 39 24.96 -15.63 28.05
C TYR A 39 23.63 -15.24 27.39
N ALA A 40 23.46 -13.96 27.01
CA ALA A 40 22.28 -13.50 26.27
C ALA A 40 22.16 -14.20 24.90
N LEU A 41 23.26 -14.25 24.13
CA LEU A 41 23.33 -14.98 22.85
C LEU A 41 23.07 -16.48 23.03
N GLN A 42 23.57 -17.08 24.11
CA GLN A 42 23.35 -18.50 24.41
C GLN A 42 21.87 -18.77 24.67
N ASN A 43 21.19 -17.87 25.39
CA ASN A 43 19.75 -17.97 25.65
C ASN A 43 18.94 -17.82 24.36
N LYS A 44 19.31 -16.90 23.47
CA LYS A 44 18.69 -16.75 22.12
C LYS A 44 18.84 -18.05 21.31
N ILE A 45 20.02 -18.68 21.31
CA ILE A 45 20.23 -19.99 20.69
C ILE A 45 19.31 -21.06 21.31
N PHE A 46 19.22 -21.16 22.64
CA PHE A 46 18.33 -22.14 23.27
C PHE A 46 16.87 -21.95 22.86
N LEU A 47 16.40 -20.71 22.73
CA LEU A 47 15.06 -20.41 22.22
C LEU A 47 14.89 -20.88 20.77
N LYS A 48 15.82 -20.53 19.88
CA LYS A 48 15.78 -20.92 18.46
C LYS A 48 15.89 -22.45 18.25
N MET A 49 16.54 -23.16 19.17
CA MET A 49 16.60 -24.62 19.21
C MET A 49 15.37 -25.29 19.85
N GLY A 50 14.35 -24.52 20.26
CA GLY A 50 13.11 -25.03 20.86
C GLY A 50 13.15 -25.28 22.36
N GLN A 51 14.25 -24.98 23.06
CA GLN A 51 14.39 -25.13 24.52
C GLN A 51 13.84 -23.90 25.26
N LYS A 52 12.56 -23.58 25.03
CA LYS A 52 11.92 -22.32 25.45
C LYS A 52 11.98 -22.08 26.96
N ASP A 53 11.59 -23.05 27.79
CA ASP A 53 11.53 -22.87 29.24
C ASP A 53 12.91 -22.64 29.87
N LEU A 54 13.91 -23.38 29.39
CA LEU A 54 15.30 -23.22 29.80
C LEU A 54 15.81 -21.83 29.42
N ALA A 55 15.55 -21.41 28.17
CA ALA A 55 15.96 -20.11 27.66
C ALA A 55 15.33 -18.97 28.48
N ILE A 56 14.03 -19.06 28.77
CA ILE A 56 13.30 -18.07 29.59
C ILE A 56 13.91 -17.96 30.97
N LYS A 57 14.10 -19.08 31.66
CA LYS A 57 14.65 -19.09 33.03
C LYS A 57 16.03 -18.43 33.06
N LYS A 58 16.93 -18.84 32.16
CA LYS A 58 18.29 -18.29 32.10
C LYS A 58 18.30 -16.80 31.74
N ASN A 59 17.37 -16.34 30.91
CA ASN A 59 17.32 -14.92 30.53
C ASN A 59 16.77 -14.03 31.64
N ILE A 60 15.82 -14.54 32.44
CA ILE A 60 15.37 -13.87 33.68
C ILE A 60 16.53 -13.79 34.70
N ASP A 61 17.28 -14.87 34.89
CA ASP A 61 18.44 -14.89 35.80
C ASP A 61 19.50 -13.86 35.37
N LEU A 62 19.68 -13.69 34.06
CA LEU A 62 20.57 -12.66 33.50
C LEU A 62 20.02 -11.24 33.72
N MET A 63 18.72 -11.03 33.52
CA MET A 63 18.03 -9.74 33.77
C MET A 63 18.17 -9.29 35.22
N ASN A 64 18.05 -10.21 36.18
CA ASN A 64 18.20 -9.92 37.60
C ASN A 64 19.62 -9.47 37.99
N LYS A 65 20.64 -9.78 37.18
CA LYS A 65 22.02 -9.26 37.38
C LYS A 65 22.16 -7.80 36.94
N VAL A 66 21.17 -7.26 36.22
CA VAL A 66 21.12 -5.90 35.66
C VAL A 66 22.39 -5.57 34.86
N PRO A 67 22.57 -6.17 33.67
CA PRO A 67 23.69 -5.85 32.79
C PRO A 67 23.69 -4.37 32.42
N SER A 68 24.87 -3.79 32.19
CA SER A 68 25.05 -2.39 31.78
C SER A 68 25.41 -2.21 30.30
N ASP A 69 25.74 -3.30 29.61
CA ASP A 69 26.15 -3.29 28.20
C ASP A 69 24.92 -3.18 27.28
N PRO A 70 24.84 -2.15 26.39
CA PRO A 70 23.68 -1.92 25.53
C PRO A 70 23.30 -3.12 24.65
N LEU A 71 24.28 -3.79 24.04
CA LEU A 71 24.01 -4.92 23.15
C LEU A 71 23.44 -6.12 23.92
N THR A 72 23.92 -6.37 25.13
CA THR A 72 23.35 -7.39 26.02
C THR A 72 21.89 -7.07 26.35
N ILE A 73 21.60 -5.81 26.68
CA ILE A 73 20.24 -5.34 27.01
C ILE A 73 19.31 -5.50 25.81
N GLU A 74 19.76 -5.10 24.62
CA GLU A 74 19.04 -5.22 23.36
C GLU A 74 18.67 -6.68 23.07
N ILE A 75 19.64 -7.60 23.06
CA ILE A 75 19.39 -9.04 22.82
C ILE A 75 18.41 -9.62 23.84
N MET A 76 18.49 -9.18 25.10
CA MET A 76 17.56 -9.64 26.13
C MET A 76 16.14 -9.07 25.94
N SER A 77 16.03 -7.79 25.54
CA SER A 77 14.75 -7.17 25.20
C SER A 77 14.09 -7.88 24.02
N GLU A 78 14.83 -8.07 22.92
CA GLU A 78 14.39 -8.81 21.74
C GLU A 78 13.93 -10.22 22.09
N PHE A 79 14.69 -10.92 22.94
CA PHE A 79 14.33 -12.26 23.40
C PHE A 79 12.96 -12.27 24.08
N PHE A 80 12.71 -11.33 25.00
CA PHE A 80 11.44 -11.26 25.71
C PHE A 80 10.29 -10.87 24.78
N GLU A 81 10.54 -10.00 23.80
CA GLU A 81 9.57 -9.64 22.76
C GLU A 81 9.19 -10.83 21.88
N GLU A 82 10.18 -11.60 21.42
CA GLU A 82 9.97 -12.79 20.57
C GLU A 82 9.05 -13.81 21.24
N ILE A 83 9.03 -13.87 22.57
CA ILE A 83 8.16 -14.77 23.34
C ILE A 83 6.88 -14.10 23.89
N GLY A 84 6.59 -12.86 23.52
CA GLY A 84 5.39 -12.12 23.93
C GLY A 84 5.41 -11.58 25.36
N ARG A 85 6.61 -11.33 25.93
CA ARG A 85 6.84 -10.84 27.29
C ARG A 85 7.29 -9.38 27.29
N GLU A 86 6.40 -8.50 26.83
CA GLU A 86 6.65 -7.05 26.67
C GLU A 86 7.06 -6.36 27.99
N LYS A 87 6.50 -6.81 29.12
CA LYS A 87 6.83 -6.28 30.45
C LYS A 87 8.32 -6.49 30.76
N GLU A 88 8.80 -7.72 30.61
CA GLU A 88 10.18 -8.07 30.89
C GLU A 88 11.14 -7.40 29.90
N SER A 89 10.78 -7.35 28.61
CA SER A 89 11.53 -6.63 27.57
C SER A 89 11.83 -5.19 28.00
N SER A 90 10.79 -4.50 28.46
CA SER A 90 10.93 -3.12 28.93
C SER A 90 11.74 -3.03 30.23
N LEU A 91 11.52 -3.96 31.15
CA LEU A 91 12.22 -3.98 32.44
C LEU A 91 13.74 -4.12 32.29
N VAL A 92 14.24 -4.77 31.23
CA VAL A 92 15.69 -4.88 30.99
C VAL A 92 16.31 -3.47 30.89
N TYR A 93 15.72 -2.60 30.06
CA TYR A 93 16.17 -1.22 29.91
C TYR A 93 15.90 -0.39 31.17
N GLU A 94 14.71 -0.50 31.76
CA GLU A 94 14.35 0.29 32.95
C GLU A 94 15.27 0.01 34.14
N ASN A 95 15.61 -1.26 34.38
CA ASN A 95 16.53 -1.65 35.46
C ASN A 95 17.94 -1.10 35.21
N ALA A 96 18.42 -1.17 33.97
CA ALA A 96 19.71 -0.62 33.60
C ALA A 96 19.77 0.91 33.75
N ILE A 97 18.73 1.62 33.30
CA ILE A 97 18.61 3.08 33.43
C ILE A 97 18.59 3.50 34.90
N LYS A 98 17.82 2.81 35.75
CA LYS A 98 17.72 3.09 37.19
C LYS A 98 19.06 2.86 37.92
N LYS A 99 19.78 1.80 37.56
CA LYS A 99 21.06 1.44 38.18
C LYS A 99 22.23 2.29 37.68
N TYR A 100 22.19 2.70 36.41
CA TYR A 100 23.27 3.41 35.72
C TYR A 100 22.76 4.71 35.06
N PRO A 101 22.34 5.72 35.84
CA PRO A 101 21.73 6.94 35.31
C PRO A 101 22.64 7.76 34.39
N VAL A 102 23.97 7.65 34.56
CA VAL A 102 24.97 8.30 33.67
C VAL A 102 24.86 7.78 32.24
N SER A 103 24.46 6.51 32.05
CA SER A 103 24.27 5.88 30.75
C SER A 103 22.83 6.01 30.23
N ALA A 104 21.94 6.68 30.97
CA ALA A 104 20.51 6.71 30.66
C ALA A 104 20.20 7.28 29.27
N GLU A 105 20.93 8.31 28.83
CA GLU A 105 20.75 8.90 27.50
C GLU A 105 21.04 7.88 26.40
N ASN A 106 22.22 7.25 26.42
CA ASN A 106 22.60 6.22 25.44
C ASN A 106 21.64 5.01 25.48
N LEU A 107 21.27 4.54 26.68
CA LEU A 107 20.33 3.43 26.84
C LEU A 107 18.94 3.77 26.30
N CYS A 108 18.42 4.98 26.55
CA CYS A 108 17.12 5.42 26.03
C CYS A 108 17.16 5.59 24.50
N MET A 109 18.26 6.09 23.94
CA MET A 109 18.42 6.23 22.49
C MET A 109 18.47 4.86 21.80
N ASN A 110 19.26 3.91 22.32
CA ASN A 110 19.26 2.53 21.84
C ASN A 110 17.87 1.88 21.97
N TRP A 111 17.19 2.08 23.11
CA TRP A 111 15.85 1.56 23.31
C TRP A 111 14.85 2.15 22.30
N PHE A 112 14.91 3.46 22.06
CA PHE A 112 14.08 4.15 21.08
C PHE A 112 14.34 3.64 19.67
N GLU A 113 15.60 3.60 19.24
CA GLU A 113 15.99 3.14 17.90
C GLU A 113 15.47 1.73 17.59
N ASN A 114 15.52 0.81 18.56
CA ASN A 114 15.02 -0.56 18.42
C ASN A 114 13.49 -0.66 18.55
N SER A 115 12.83 0.37 19.06
CA SER A 115 11.37 0.43 19.22
C SER A 115 10.67 1.10 18.05
N ILE A 116 11.38 1.88 17.21
CA ILE A 116 10.77 2.67 16.11
C ILE A 116 9.94 1.81 15.17
N ALA A 117 10.44 0.62 14.80
CA ALA A 117 9.75 -0.26 13.86
C ALA A 117 8.35 -0.66 14.36
N LYS A 118 8.18 -0.85 15.68
CA LYS A 118 6.92 -1.28 16.30
C LYS A 118 5.90 -0.16 16.44
N LYS A 119 6.37 1.10 16.46
CA LYS A 119 5.53 2.30 16.59
C LYS A 119 4.56 2.24 17.78
N ASP A 120 5.02 1.62 18.88
CA ASP A 120 4.31 1.58 20.16
C ASP A 120 4.50 2.92 20.89
N PHE A 121 3.45 3.73 20.92
CA PHE A 121 3.53 5.07 21.49
C PHE A 121 3.56 5.09 23.01
N LYS A 122 3.05 4.04 23.68
CA LYS A 122 3.22 3.88 25.13
C LYS A 122 4.68 3.64 25.47
N LEU A 123 5.34 2.83 24.65
CA LEU A 123 6.77 2.61 24.77
C LEU A 123 7.57 3.89 24.48
N PHE A 124 7.26 4.62 23.41
CA PHE A 124 7.91 5.92 23.11
C PHE A 124 7.77 6.90 24.27
N ASN A 125 6.55 7.10 24.77
CA ASN A 125 6.28 8.00 25.88
C ASN A 125 7.08 7.63 27.13
N ARG A 126 7.13 6.34 27.46
CA ARG A 126 7.92 5.84 28.60
C ARG A 126 9.42 6.05 28.40
N ILE A 127 9.96 5.79 27.21
CA ILE A 127 11.38 6.04 26.90
C ILE A 127 11.68 7.53 27.07
N PHE A 128 10.87 8.41 26.49
CA PHE A 128 11.07 9.84 26.56
C PHE A 128 10.87 10.42 27.96
N MET A 129 10.02 9.81 28.79
CA MET A 129 9.92 10.12 30.21
C MET A 129 11.26 9.89 30.93
N TYR A 130 11.88 8.71 30.75
CA TYR A 130 13.18 8.41 31.36
C TYR A 130 14.29 9.31 30.80
N LEU A 131 14.29 9.55 29.49
CA LEU A 131 15.26 10.43 28.83
C LEU A 131 15.19 11.86 29.38
N ASN A 132 13.99 12.45 29.39
CA ASN A 132 13.76 13.82 29.87
C ASN A 132 14.00 13.98 31.39
N LYS A 133 13.78 12.93 32.17
CA LYS A 133 14.05 12.93 33.61
C LYS A 133 15.55 12.95 33.92
N ASN A 134 16.35 12.15 33.20
CA ASN A 134 17.77 11.98 33.50
C ASN A 134 18.68 12.97 32.76
N LYS A 135 18.26 13.48 31.60
CA LYS A 135 19.02 14.46 30.81
C LYS A 135 18.13 15.67 30.50
N LYS A 136 18.48 16.82 31.09
CA LYS A 136 17.79 18.08 30.80
C LYS A 136 18.15 18.56 29.40
N SER A 137 17.17 18.55 28.51
CA SER A 137 17.26 19.04 27.14
C SER A 137 15.91 19.56 26.72
N ARG A 138 15.89 20.73 26.06
CA ARG A 138 14.68 21.31 25.46
C ARG A 138 14.06 20.34 24.45
N LEU A 139 14.90 19.75 23.61
CA LEU A 139 14.50 18.75 22.61
C LEU A 139 13.85 17.51 23.24
N TYR A 140 14.39 16.99 24.34
CA TYR A 140 13.80 15.82 25.01
C TYR A 140 12.50 16.13 25.73
N THR A 141 12.31 17.38 26.19
CA THR A 141 11.00 17.84 26.68
C THR A 141 9.99 17.87 25.54
N LEU A 142 10.38 18.35 24.36
CA LEU A 142 9.53 18.35 23.15
C LEU A 142 9.19 16.92 22.70
N TRP A 143 10.15 16.00 22.70
CA TRP A 143 9.89 14.59 22.37
C TRP A 143 8.86 13.97 23.31
N TYR A 144 9.03 14.22 24.62
CA TYR A 144 8.12 13.71 25.61
C TYR A 144 6.72 14.33 25.47
N ALA A 145 6.63 15.65 25.27
CA ALA A 145 5.37 16.33 25.00
C ALA A 145 4.69 15.76 23.74
N PHE A 146 5.41 15.69 22.61
CA PHE A 146 4.88 15.16 21.34
C PHE A 146 4.42 13.70 21.45
N SER A 147 5.06 12.87 22.28
CA SER A 147 4.58 11.50 22.49
C SER A 147 3.21 11.41 23.18
N PHE A 148 2.80 12.43 23.95
CA PHE A 148 1.42 12.49 24.46
C PHE A 148 0.42 12.74 23.33
N HIS A 149 0.77 13.56 22.34
CA HIS A 149 -0.05 13.71 21.13
C HIS A 149 -0.18 12.39 20.37
N LEU A 150 0.92 11.65 20.21
CA LEU A 150 0.87 10.33 19.59
C LEU A 150 -0.05 9.36 20.36
N LEU A 151 -0.03 9.38 21.70
CA LEU A 151 -0.94 8.59 22.54
C LEU A 151 -2.40 9.02 22.41
N LEU A 152 -2.68 10.32 22.29
CA LEU A 152 -4.04 10.84 22.05
C LEU A 152 -4.62 10.29 20.74
N LYS A 153 -3.77 10.09 19.71
CA LYS A 153 -4.19 9.48 18.43
C LYS A 153 -4.54 7.99 18.52
N GLU A 154 -4.14 7.27 19.58
CA GLU A 154 -4.56 5.87 19.79
C GLU A 154 -5.96 5.73 20.40
N GLY A 155 -6.56 6.82 20.92
CA GLY A 155 -7.98 6.83 21.33
C GLY A 155 -8.28 6.30 22.74
N ASP A 156 -7.37 6.45 23.71
CA ASP A 156 -7.66 6.15 25.13
C ASP A 156 -8.41 7.33 25.80
N ASN A 157 -9.73 7.36 25.61
CA ASN A 157 -10.61 8.45 26.06
C ASN A 157 -10.54 8.73 27.57
N GLU A 158 -10.26 7.72 28.42
CA GLU A 158 -10.15 7.90 29.87
C GLU A 158 -8.94 8.76 30.26
N LYS A 159 -7.87 8.71 29.46
CA LYS A 159 -6.62 9.42 29.72
C LYS A 159 -6.45 10.67 28.87
N GLU A 160 -7.40 10.98 28.00
CA GLU A 160 -7.34 12.12 27.08
C GLU A 160 -7.05 13.44 27.80
N LYS A 161 -7.82 13.74 28.86
CA LYS A 161 -7.63 14.94 29.68
C LYS A 161 -6.26 14.97 30.37
N LEU A 162 -5.80 13.81 30.86
CA LEU A 162 -4.50 13.69 31.53
C LEU A 162 -3.36 13.92 30.54
N TYR A 163 -3.37 13.25 29.39
CA TYR A 163 -2.34 13.37 28.37
C TYR A 163 -2.29 14.79 27.78
N THR A 164 -3.46 15.39 27.53
CA THR A 164 -3.55 16.78 27.08
C THR A 164 -2.94 17.75 28.10
N SER A 165 -3.32 17.60 29.37
CA SER A 165 -2.79 18.45 30.45
C SER A 165 -1.28 18.30 30.64
N LEU A 166 -0.75 17.08 30.58
CA LEU A 166 0.69 16.82 30.72
C LEU A 166 1.49 17.39 29.55
N GLY A 167 1.04 17.15 28.31
CA GLY A 167 1.66 17.71 27.10
C GLY A 167 1.68 19.23 27.13
N LYS A 168 0.53 19.85 27.41
CA LYS A 168 0.38 21.30 27.55
C LYS A 168 1.35 21.89 28.59
N LYS A 169 1.38 21.32 29.81
CA LYS A 169 2.24 21.79 30.91
C LYS A 169 3.73 21.68 30.59
N LEU A 170 4.16 20.62 29.89
CA LEU A 170 5.55 20.46 29.47
C LEU A 170 5.97 21.60 28.53
N LEU A 171 5.09 22.00 27.61
CA LEU A 171 5.37 23.02 26.60
C LEU A 171 5.25 24.44 27.15
N GLU A 172 4.34 24.70 28.08
CA GLU A 172 4.30 25.95 28.86
C GLU A 172 5.62 26.18 29.59
N GLY A 173 6.23 25.12 30.12
CA GLY A 173 7.55 25.17 30.76
C GLY A 173 8.71 25.48 29.82
N LEU A 174 8.49 25.49 28.49
CA LEU A 174 9.49 25.84 27.48
C LEU A 174 9.36 27.28 26.96
N GLN A 175 8.34 28.03 27.35
CA GLN A 175 8.18 29.41 26.88
C GLN A 175 9.35 30.32 27.32
N PRO A 176 9.76 31.31 26.50
CA PRO A 176 9.24 31.63 25.17
C PRO A 176 9.60 30.57 24.11
N PHE A 177 8.75 30.38 23.11
CA PHE A 177 9.02 29.44 22.03
C PHE A 177 10.12 29.98 21.10
N GLU A 178 11.05 29.10 20.72
CA GLU A 178 12.25 29.47 19.95
C GLU A 178 12.01 29.36 18.44
N ASN A 179 11.02 28.57 18.01
CA ASN A 179 10.70 28.34 16.60
C ASN A 179 9.24 27.85 16.41
N VAL A 180 8.79 27.82 15.16
CA VAL A 180 7.43 27.43 14.77
C VAL A 180 7.09 25.96 15.06
N GLN A 181 8.07 25.06 15.16
CA GLN A 181 7.81 23.63 15.47
C GLN A 181 7.35 23.45 16.91
N GLU A 182 7.85 24.26 17.83
CA GLU A 182 7.44 24.25 19.23
C GLU A 182 6.05 24.84 19.39
N VAL A 183 5.76 25.93 18.68
CA VAL A 183 4.41 26.52 18.60
C VAL A 183 3.44 25.48 18.06
N TYR A 184 3.76 24.84 16.93
CA TYR A 184 2.97 23.74 16.38
C TYR A 184 2.72 22.65 17.42
N THR A 185 3.77 22.16 18.08
CA THR A 185 3.65 21.11 19.10
C THR A 185 2.74 21.54 20.25
N TYR A 186 2.77 22.82 20.63
CA TYR A 186 1.87 23.37 21.65
C TYR A 186 0.42 23.37 21.20
N THR A 187 0.14 23.77 19.96
CA THR A 187 -1.23 23.79 19.41
C THR A 187 -1.91 22.42 19.42
N LEU A 188 -1.16 21.32 19.43
CA LEU A 188 -1.70 19.95 19.50
C LEU A 188 -2.49 19.67 20.79
N PHE A 189 -2.31 20.48 21.84
CA PHE A 189 -2.94 20.31 23.15
C PHE A 189 -3.92 21.43 23.49
N LEU A 190 -4.27 22.27 22.51
CA LEU A 190 -5.11 23.45 22.69
C LEU A 190 -6.43 23.28 21.96
N ASN A 191 -7.48 23.90 22.49
CA ASN A 191 -8.72 24.06 21.74
C ASN A 191 -8.63 25.25 20.76
N SER A 192 -9.58 25.34 19.84
CA SER A 192 -9.60 26.35 18.77
C SER A 192 -9.44 27.80 19.28
N LYS A 193 -10.07 28.17 20.41
CA LYS A 193 -9.95 29.51 21.02
C LYS A 193 -8.55 29.78 21.57
N GLU A 194 -7.96 28.77 22.20
CA GLU A 194 -6.59 28.86 22.71
C GLU A 194 -5.57 28.95 21.57
N VAL A 195 -5.76 28.18 20.49
CA VAL A 195 -4.91 28.24 19.30
C VAL A 195 -4.94 29.63 18.68
N GLU A 196 -6.13 30.20 18.46
CA GLU A 196 -6.27 31.56 17.92
C GLU A 196 -5.54 32.58 18.80
N HIS A 197 -5.76 32.54 20.12
CA HIS A 197 -5.12 33.46 21.05
C HIS A 197 -3.59 33.33 21.06
N VAL A 198 -3.08 32.10 21.07
CA VAL A 198 -1.64 31.84 21.05
C VAL A 198 -1.02 32.36 19.75
N LEU A 199 -1.58 31.97 18.59
CA LEU A 199 -1.02 32.34 17.29
C LEU A 199 -1.11 33.84 17.00
N GLN A 200 -2.11 34.54 17.54
CA GLN A 200 -2.18 36.00 17.51
C GLN A 200 -1.01 36.67 18.22
N GLY A 201 -0.51 36.06 19.31
CA GLY A 201 0.59 36.60 20.13
C GLY A 201 2.00 36.20 19.67
N ILE A 202 2.14 35.42 18.59
CA ILE A 202 3.44 34.99 18.08
C ILE A 202 4.05 36.09 17.20
N GLU A 203 5.24 36.57 17.59
CA GLU A 203 5.98 37.59 16.82
C GLU A 203 6.78 37.00 15.64
N MET A 204 7.18 35.72 15.71
CA MET A 204 7.94 35.08 14.64
C MET A 204 7.07 34.78 13.41
N PRO A 205 7.63 34.77 12.19
CA PRO A 205 6.87 34.42 11.00
C PRO A 205 6.27 33.01 11.08
N LEU A 206 4.95 32.91 10.92
CA LEU A 206 4.25 31.62 10.87
C LEU A 206 4.57 30.89 9.55
N ASP A 207 4.82 29.59 9.63
CA ASP A 207 4.92 28.73 8.44
C ASP A 207 3.53 28.40 7.86
N LEU A 208 3.49 27.76 6.70
CA LEU A 208 2.23 27.43 6.04
C LEU A 208 1.28 26.62 6.93
N GLU A 209 1.80 25.68 7.71
CA GLU A 209 1.00 24.83 8.60
C GLU A 209 0.28 25.67 9.67
N LEU A 210 1.01 26.56 10.35
CA LEU A 210 0.44 27.44 11.36
C LEU A 210 -0.46 28.52 10.76
N LYS A 211 -0.18 29.04 9.56
CA LYS A 211 -1.08 29.96 8.86
C LYS A 211 -2.43 29.32 8.57
N LEU A 212 -2.44 28.09 8.04
CA LEU A 212 -3.66 27.34 7.76
C LEU A 212 -4.42 27.01 9.05
N LEU A 213 -3.72 26.59 10.10
CA LEU A 213 -4.30 26.29 11.41
C LEU A 213 -4.92 27.54 12.04
N TYR A 214 -4.26 28.69 11.94
CA TYR A 214 -4.77 29.97 12.46
C TYR A 214 -6.05 30.40 11.74
N MET A 215 -6.06 30.34 10.40
CA MET A 215 -7.25 30.64 9.61
C MET A 215 -8.42 29.71 9.94
N ARG A 216 -8.16 28.40 10.06
CA ARG A 216 -9.19 27.44 10.50
C ARG A 216 -9.71 27.76 11.89
N SER A 217 -8.83 28.09 12.83
CA SER A 217 -9.23 28.40 14.21
C SER A 217 -10.12 29.65 14.28
N MET A 218 -9.75 30.71 13.55
CA MET A 218 -10.58 31.92 13.46
C MET A 218 -11.94 31.65 12.78
N GLU A 219 -11.99 30.74 11.80
CA GLU A 219 -13.25 30.33 11.17
C GLU A 219 -14.16 29.56 12.16
N GLU A 220 -13.61 28.59 12.89
CA GLU A 220 -14.33 27.79 13.89
C GLU A 220 -14.84 28.62 15.06
N ASN A 221 -14.08 29.64 15.48
CA ASN A 221 -14.45 30.54 16.56
C ASN A 221 -15.36 31.71 16.12
N GLU A 222 -15.71 31.77 14.83
CA GLU A 222 -16.49 32.86 14.23
C GLU A 222 -15.82 34.25 14.34
N SER A 223 -14.49 34.29 14.46
CA SER A 223 -13.67 35.52 14.49
C SER A 223 -13.51 36.14 13.09
N PHE A 224 -14.63 36.34 12.39
CA PHE A 224 -14.63 36.70 10.96
C PHE A 224 -13.94 38.03 10.65
N THR A 225 -13.95 39.01 11.55
CA THR A 225 -13.24 40.29 11.36
C THR A 225 -11.74 40.08 11.26
N GLN A 226 -11.20 39.24 12.16
CA GLN A 226 -9.77 38.94 12.21
C GLN A 226 -9.37 38.04 11.05
N LEU A 227 -10.18 37.01 10.76
CA LEU A 227 -9.99 36.13 9.60
C LEU A 227 -9.97 36.92 8.29
N HIS A 228 -10.94 37.81 8.07
CA HIS A 228 -11.03 38.61 6.86
C HIS A 228 -9.80 39.50 6.69
N LYS A 229 -9.39 40.19 7.75
CA LYS A 229 -8.18 41.03 7.73
C LYS A 229 -6.93 40.20 7.44
N TYR A 230 -6.76 39.06 8.12
CA TYR A 230 -5.59 38.22 7.97
C TYR A 230 -5.49 37.60 6.56
N ALA A 231 -6.61 37.06 6.05
CA ALA A 231 -6.67 36.54 4.70
C ALA A 231 -6.43 37.65 3.66
N GLU A 232 -6.96 38.85 3.88
CA GLU A 232 -6.69 40.01 3.00
C GLU A 232 -5.19 40.37 2.97
N GLU A 233 -4.51 40.36 4.10
CA GLU A 233 -3.06 40.61 4.16
C GLU A 233 -2.28 39.55 3.39
N LEU A 234 -2.59 38.27 3.59
CA LEU A 234 -1.95 37.18 2.85
C LEU A 234 -2.15 37.30 1.33
N LEU A 235 -3.39 37.51 0.90
CA LEU A 235 -3.74 37.52 -0.53
C LEU A 235 -3.18 38.75 -1.26
N PHE A 236 -3.32 39.94 -0.66
CA PHE A 236 -3.07 41.20 -1.36
C PHE A 236 -1.73 41.87 -1.01
N LYS A 237 -1.12 41.54 0.13
CA LYS A 237 0.21 42.08 0.51
C LYS A 237 1.31 41.04 0.31
N ASP A 238 1.06 39.80 0.72
CA ASP A 238 2.08 38.73 0.65
C ASP A 238 2.04 37.95 -0.68
N ASN A 239 1.11 38.27 -1.58
CA ASN A 239 0.88 37.59 -2.86
C ASN A 239 0.64 36.07 -2.71
N PHE A 240 -0.05 35.67 -1.64
CA PHE A 240 -0.40 34.29 -1.38
C PHE A 240 -1.62 33.88 -2.22
N ASP A 241 -1.42 33.53 -3.50
CA ASP A 241 -2.50 33.15 -4.43
C ASP A 241 -3.02 31.72 -4.18
N ASP A 242 -3.65 31.53 -3.02
CA ASP A 242 -4.23 30.27 -2.57
C ASP A 242 -5.77 30.31 -2.61
N PHE A 243 -6.40 29.36 -3.30
CA PHE A 243 -7.84 29.38 -3.56
C PHE A 243 -8.68 29.14 -2.30
N ASP A 244 -8.21 28.31 -1.37
CA ASP A 244 -8.91 28.08 -0.10
C ASP A 244 -8.91 29.35 0.77
N THR A 245 -7.78 30.08 0.78
CA THR A 245 -7.67 31.39 1.44
C THR A 245 -8.59 32.43 0.81
N TRP A 246 -8.69 32.47 -0.53
CA TRP A 246 -9.64 33.34 -1.23
C TRP A 246 -11.10 33.06 -0.81
N LYS A 247 -11.49 31.79 -0.67
CA LYS A 247 -12.83 31.39 -0.20
C LYS A 247 -13.09 31.84 1.23
N LEU A 248 -12.11 31.69 2.13
CA LEU A 248 -12.21 32.18 3.50
C LEU A 248 -12.35 33.71 3.55
N TRP A 249 -11.63 34.44 2.69
CA TRP A 249 -11.71 35.90 2.62
C TRP A 249 -13.10 36.40 2.22
N ILE A 250 -13.73 35.83 1.18
CA ILE A 250 -15.10 36.24 0.79
C ILE A 250 -16.14 35.81 1.83
N LYS A 251 -16.00 34.62 2.42
CA LYS A 251 -16.92 34.09 3.44
C LYS A 251 -16.90 34.96 4.70
N SER A 252 -15.71 35.26 5.20
CA SER A 252 -15.53 36.13 6.37
C SER A 252 -15.98 37.57 6.07
N GLY A 253 -15.71 38.08 4.88
CA GLY A 253 -16.19 39.40 4.41
C GLY A 253 -17.73 39.51 4.47
N GLN A 254 -18.44 38.52 3.92
CA GLN A 254 -19.90 38.48 3.98
C GLN A 254 -20.41 38.46 5.43
N ARG A 255 -19.78 37.65 6.30
CA ARG A 255 -20.20 37.51 7.70
C ARG A 255 -20.04 38.80 8.52
N ILE A 256 -19.08 39.66 8.17
CA ILE A 256 -18.91 40.98 8.79
C ILE A 256 -19.69 42.10 8.08
N GLY A 257 -20.57 41.76 7.15
CA GLY A 257 -21.46 42.71 6.48
C GLY A 257 -20.86 43.43 5.27
N LYS A 258 -19.75 42.93 4.68
CA LYS A 258 -19.28 43.46 3.40
C LYS A 258 -20.29 43.22 2.30
N THR A 259 -20.49 44.22 1.47
CA THR A 259 -21.32 44.12 0.26
C THR A 259 -20.60 43.32 -0.82
N PHE A 260 -21.37 42.81 -1.78
CA PHE A 260 -20.81 42.13 -2.94
C PHE A 260 -19.83 43.04 -3.70
N GLU A 261 -20.20 44.30 -3.89
CA GLU A 261 -19.43 45.27 -4.66
C GLU A 261 -18.09 45.59 -3.98
N GLU A 262 -18.06 45.70 -2.65
CA GLU A 262 -16.81 45.89 -1.89
C GLU A 262 -15.80 44.75 -2.12
N LEU A 263 -16.27 43.50 -2.14
CA LEU A 263 -15.40 42.34 -2.36
C LEU A 263 -15.03 42.21 -3.84
N ASN A 264 -16.02 42.24 -4.73
CA ASN A 264 -15.81 42.05 -6.17
C ASN A 264 -14.87 43.11 -6.78
N ASN A 265 -14.94 44.37 -6.32
CA ASN A 265 -14.10 45.45 -6.84
C ASN A 265 -12.61 45.28 -6.48
N LYS A 266 -12.28 44.53 -5.42
CA LYS A 266 -10.89 44.17 -5.10
C LYS A 266 -10.35 43.02 -5.94
N VAL A 267 -11.22 42.19 -6.53
CA VAL A 267 -10.84 41.00 -7.29
C VAL A 267 -10.68 41.33 -8.77
N THR A 268 -9.46 41.19 -9.29
CA THR A 268 -9.17 41.41 -10.72
C THR A 268 -9.55 40.19 -11.57
N ASP A 269 -9.81 40.38 -12.87
CA ASP A 269 -10.09 39.27 -13.82
C ASP A 269 -8.79 38.67 -14.42
N SER A 270 -7.68 38.72 -13.67
CA SER A 270 -6.34 38.44 -14.20
C SER A 270 -5.88 36.99 -14.02
N THR A 271 -6.31 36.28 -12.98
CA THR A 271 -5.81 34.91 -12.67
C THR A 271 -6.90 33.84 -12.80
N ARG A 272 -6.50 32.57 -12.73
CA ARG A 272 -7.41 31.42 -12.67
C ARG A 272 -8.26 31.45 -11.39
N ASN A 273 -7.58 31.61 -10.25
CA ASN A 273 -8.23 31.66 -8.94
C ASN A 273 -9.20 32.83 -8.83
N SER A 274 -8.85 34.01 -9.36
CA SER A 274 -9.71 35.18 -9.26
C SER A 274 -11.02 35.04 -10.06
N LEU A 275 -10.97 34.38 -11.22
CA LEU A 275 -12.17 34.10 -12.01
C LEU A 275 -13.04 33.00 -11.40
N LEU A 276 -12.45 31.95 -10.84
CA LEU A 276 -13.21 30.95 -10.06
C LEU A 276 -13.81 31.56 -8.80
N LEU A 277 -13.08 32.46 -8.14
CA LEU A 277 -13.57 33.15 -6.95
C LEU A 277 -14.79 34.01 -7.25
N LYS A 278 -14.89 34.60 -8.45
CA LYS A 278 -16.10 35.35 -8.83
C LYS A 278 -17.33 34.46 -8.92
N ILE A 279 -17.17 33.23 -9.42
CA ILE A 279 -18.25 32.23 -9.39
C ILE A 279 -18.64 31.91 -7.94
N GLU A 280 -17.67 31.68 -7.04
CA GLU A 280 -17.95 31.43 -5.63
C GLU A 280 -18.58 32.65 -4.92
N LEU A 281 -18.18 33.86 -5.27
CA LEU A 281 -18.72 35.10 -4.72
C LEU A 281 -20.18 35.31 -5.17
N ASP A 282 -20.49 35.06 -6.44
CA ASP A 282 -21.86 35.11 -6.94
C ASP A 282 -22.75 34.11 -6.21
N ARG A 283 -22.28 32.85 -6.04
CA ARG A 283 -23.00 31.82 -5.26
C ARG A 283 -23.22 32.25 -3.81
N LEU A 284 -22.17 32.77 -3.18
CA LEU A 284 -22.19 33.17 -1.77
C LEU A 284 -23.26 34.26 -1.51
N TYR A 285 -23.45 35.19 -2.45
CA TYR A 285 -24.45 36.27 -2.35
C TYR A 285 -25.76 35.97 -3.08
N GLY A 286 -25.98 34.75 -3.57
CA GLY A 286 -27.19 34.36 -4.28
C GLY A 286 -27.41 35.09 -5.61
N LYS A 287 -26.34 35.57 -6.25
CA LYS A 287 -26.37 36.17 -7.60
C LYS A 287 -26.32 35.08 -8.68
N ASN A 288 -26.74 35.45 -9.90
CA ASN A 288 -26.64 34.58 -11.06
C ASN A 288 -25.17 34.39 -11.47
N ILE A 289 -24.79 33.13 -11.75
CA ILE A 289 -23.40 32.74 -12.03
C ILE A 289 -23.05 32.70 -13.53
N ASP A 290 -24.04 32.83 -14.43
CA ASP A 290 -23.87 32.62 -15.88
C ASP A 290 -22.76 33.50 -16.46
N ASN A 291 -22.73 34.78 -16.11
CA ASN A 291 -21.72 35.72 -16.60
C ASN A 291 -20.31 35.36 -16.11
N SER A 292 -20.17 34.95 -14.85
CA SER A 292 -18.88 34.59 -14.27
C SER A 292 -18.35 33.27 -14.84
N ILE A 293 -19.24 32.29 -15.07
CA ILE A 293 -18.92 31.05 -15.80
C ILE A 293 -18.47 31.38 -17.22
N GLN A 294 -19.21 32.21 -17.95
CA GLN A 294 -18.86 32.57 -19.32
C GLN A 294 -17.52 33.29 -19.40
N LYS A 295 -17.23 34.20 -18.47
CA LYS A 295 -15.94 34.89 -18.38
C LYS A 295 -14.79 33.91 -18.12
N TYR A 296 -14.96 32.98 -17.19
CA TYR A 296 -13.95 31.95 -16.94
C TYR A 296 -13.73 31.08 -18.19
N TYR A 297 -14.83 30.57 -18.79
CA TYR A 297 -14.78 29.74 -19.99
C TYR A 297 -14.09 30.46 -21.15
N ASN A 298 -14.44 31.71 -21.45
CA ASN A 298 -13.83 32.47 -22.54
C ASN A 298 -12.29 32.60 -22.40
N LYS A 299 -11.79 32.64 -21.16
CA LYS A 299 -10.34 32.76 -20.90
C LYS A 299 -9.63 31.40 -20.84
N PHE A 300 -10.29 30.35 -20.36
CA PHE A 300 -9.66 29.07 -20.07
C PHE A 300 -10.12 27.89 -20.93
N ASN A 301 -11.08 28.07 -21.86
CA ASN A 301 -11.58 26.97 -22.71
C ASN A 301 -10.47 26.24 -23.48
N ASN A 302 -9.34 26.90 -23.78
CA ASN A 302 -8.19 26.28 -24.42
C ASN A 302 -7.18 25.63 -23.45
N LYS A 303 -7.53 25.50 -22.16
CA LYS A 303 -6.73 24.83 -21.12
C LYS A 303 -7.47 23.59 -20.62
N LEU A 304 -6.74 22.49 -20.42
CA LEU A 304 -7.33 21.22 -19.97
C LEU A 304 -7.97 21.27 -18.56
N CYS A 305 -7.65 22.30 -17.76
CA CYS A 305 -8.29 22.52 -16.46
C CYS A 305 -9.72 23.07 -16.56
N CYS A 306 -10.15 23.58 -17.72
CA CYS A 306 -11.45 24.25 -17.82
C CYS A 306 -12.63 23.35 -17.44
N HIS A 307 -12.68 22.13 -17.98
CA HIS A 307 -13.71 21.18 -17.60
C HIS A 307 -13.71 20.86 -16.10
N PRO A 308 -12.64 20.32 -15.48
CA PRO A 308 -12.68 19.98 -14.05
C PRO A 308 -12.94 21.20 -13.14
N ASP A 309 -12.53 22.39 -13.55
CA ASP A 309 -12.77 23.62 -12.80
C ASP A 309 -14.23 24.07 -12.83
N LEU A 310 -14.93 23.89 -13.94
CA LEU A 310 -16.32 24.32 -14.09
C LEU A 310 -17.32 23.21 -13.73
N SER A 311 -16.98 21.94 -13.97
CA SER A 311 -17.89 20.80 -13.76
C SER A 311 -18.22 20.53 -12.28
N GLN A 312 -17.53 21.19 -11.35
CA GLN A 312 -17.86 21.17 -9.92
C GLN A 312 -19.04 22.10 -9.54
N TYR A 313 -19.47 22.95 -10.46
CA TYR A 313 -20.60 23.87 -10.29
C TYR A 313 -21.85 23.36 -11.03
N ASP A 314 -23.02 23.78 -10.55
CA ASP A 314 -24.28 23.56 -11.27
C ASP A 314 -24.33 24.46 -12.50
N LEU A 315 -23.88 23.94 -13.65
CA LEU A 315 -23.74 24.72 -14.88
C LEU A 315 -25.11 25.12 -15.45
N PRO A 316 -25.30 26.41 -15.84
CA PRO A 316 -26.53 26.88 -16.46
C PRO A 316 -26.84 26.15 -17.77
N VAL A 317 -28.11 25.83 -18.00
CA VAL A 317 -28.58 25.23 -19.27
C VAL A 317 -28.23 26.11 -20.46
N SER A 318 -28.33 27.43 -20.28
CA SER A 318 -27.92 28.46 -21.26
C SER A 318 -26.47 28.29 -21.73
N PHE A 319 -25.55 28.01 -20.80
CA PHE A 319 -24.14 27.75 -21.11
C PHE A 319 -23.98 26.46 -21.92
N VAL A 320 -24.63 25.38 -21.50
CA VAL A 320 -24.54 24.08 -22.21
C VAL A 320 -25.12 24.16 -23.61
N ASP A 321 -26.23 24.89 -23.80
CA ASP A 321 -26.85 25.08 -25.11
C ASP A 321 -25.98 25.92 -26.04
N GLN A 322 -25.32 26.98 -25.54
CA GLN A 322 -24.33 27.74 -26.31
C GLN A 322 -23.17 26.87 -26.82
N LEU A 323 -22.71 25.89 -26.03
CA LEU A 323 -21.65 24.97 -26.47
C LEU A 323 -22.08 24.10 -27.66
N LYS A 324 -23.36 23.72 -27.74
CA LYS A 324 -23.91 22.94 -28.87
C LYS A 324 -23.97 23.77 -30.14
N GLU A 325 -24.33 25.04 -30.03
CA GLU A 325 -24.49 25.95 -31.17
C GLU A 325 -23.16 26.52 -31.70
N CYS A 326 -22.14 26.64 -30.85
CA CYS A 326 -20.95 27.42 -31.14
C CYS A 326 -19.65 26.64 -31.30
N THR A 327 -19.61 25.30 -31.37
CA THR A 327 -18.33 24.59 -31.55
C THR A 327 -17.89 24.71 -33.02
N PRO A 328 -17.00 25.64 -33.39
CA PRO A 328 -16.66 25.89 -34.78
C PRO A 328 -15.65 24.81 -35.23
N ASP A 329 -15.74 24.37 -36.49
CA ASP A 329 -14.78 23.41 -37.06
C ASP A 329 -13.32 23.88 -36.94
N ASN A 330 -13.07 25.19 -36.77
CA ASN A 330 -11.74 25.78 -36.65
C ASN A 330 -11.27 26.02 -35.20
N ALA A 331 -11.98 25.51 -34.18
CA ALA A 331 -11.53 25.64 -32.79
C ALA A 331 -10.22 24.90 -32.50
N GLN A 332 -9.47 25.41 -31.52
CA GLN A 332 -8.29 24.74 -30.99
C GLN A 332 -8.69 23.40 -30.36
N LEU A 333 -7.86 22.36 -30.51
CA LEU A 333 -8.11 21.00 -30.02
C LEU A 333 -8.59 20.98 -28.55
N ILE A 334 -7.91 21.68 -27.65
CA ILE A 334 -8.26 21.65 -26.21
C ILE A 334 -9.65 22.25 -25.95
N THR A 335 -10.06 23.26 -26.71
CA THR A 335 -11.42 23.82 -26.64
C THR A 335 -12.45 22.76 -27.05
N ILE A 336 -12.20 22.03 -28.14
CA ILE A 336 -13.06 20.92 -28.56
C ILE A 336 -13.12 19.84 -27.47
N VAL A 337 -11.98 19.46 -26.89
CA VAL A 337 -11.90 18.49 -25.79
C VAL A 337 -12.76 18.92 -24.60
N ASN A 338 -12.64 20.16 -24.14
CA ASN A 338 -13.46 20.66 -23.04
C ASN A 338 -14.96 20.66 -23.39
N ASN A 339 -15.33 21.11 -24.59
CA ASN A 339 -16.73 21.15 -25.04
C ASN A 339 -17.34 19.75 -25.09
N ARG A 340 -16.64 18.78 -25.68
CA ARG A 340 -17.08 17.37 -25.73
C ARG A 340 -17.22 16.78 -24.32
N LYS A 341 -16.34 17.14 -23.38
CA LYS A 341 -16.47 16.73 -21.98
C LYS A 341 -17.71 17.34 -21.31
N PHE A 342 -17.97 18.64 -21.48
CA PHE A 342 -19.18 19.30 -20.94
C PHE A 342 -20.47 18.70 -21.51
N LEU A 343 -20.47 18.37 -22.80
CA LEU A 343 -21.60 17.73 -23.49
C LEU A 343 -21.70 16.22 -23.23
N ASN A 344 -20.75 15.66 -22.47
CA ASN A 344 -20.60 14.23 -22.23
C ASN A 344 -20.68 13.38 -23.52
N THR A 345 -20.08 13.88 -24.60
CA THR A 345 -20.08 13.21 -25.90
C THR A 345 -19.23 11.93 -25.83
N LYS A 346 -19.84 10.79 -26.19
CA LYS A 346 -19.22 9.47 -26.12
C LYS A 346 -18.41 9.15 -27.37
N ASP A 347 -18.98 9.34 -28.56
CA ASP A 347 -18.28 9.16 -29.83
C ASP A 347 -17.46 10.41 -30.19
N ASN A 348 -16.15 10.23 -30.31
CA ASN A 348 -15.21 11.32 -30.59
C ASN A 348 -14.15 10.94 -31.64
N TRP A 349 -14.41 9.91 -32.45
CA TRP A 349 -13.46 9.45 -33.45
C TRP A 349 -13.26 10.47 -34.57
N ASP A 350 -14.28 11.28 -34.86
CA ASP A 350 -14.21 12.42 -35.78
C ASP A 350 -13.12 13.44 -35.38
N VAL A 351 -12.99 13.72 -34.08
CA VAL A 351 -11.94 14.60 -33.55
C VAL A 351 -10.59 13.88 -33.58
N TYR A 352 -10.55 12.59 -33.28
CA TYR A 352 -9.32 11.80 -33.35
C TYR A 352 -8.70 11.81 -34.75
N GLU A 353 -9.48 11.53 -35.79
CA GLU A 353 -8.96 11.49 -37.17
C GLU A 353 -8.30 12.81 -37.58
N LYS A 354 -8.87 13.94 -37.15
CA LYS A 354 -8.35 15.29 -37.44
C LYS A 354 -7.07 15.64 -36.67
N TYR A 355 -6.88 15.08 -35.47
CA TYR A 355 -5.78 15.46 -34.56
C TYR A 355 -4.93 14.25 -34.09
N SER A 356 -4.93 13.16 -34.86
CA SER A 356 -4.25 11.89 -34.54
C SER A 356 -2.72 12.02 -34.48
N VAL A 357 -2.15 12.91 -35.28
CA VAL A 357 -0.71 13.19 -35.30
C VAL A 357 -0.34 13.98 -34.05
N SER A 358 0.58 13.42 -33.25
CA SER A 358 1.09 14.10 -32.07
C SER A 358 1.80 15.41 -32.44
N GLN A 359 1.42 16.49 -31.77
CA GLN A 359 2.02 17.82 -31.91
C GLN A 359 2.43 18.31 -30.52
N GLY A 360 3.57 18.99 -30.43
CA GLY A 360 4.10 19.51 -29.16
C GLY A 360 5.41 18.87 -28.75
N ALA A 361 5.70 18.87 -27.45
CA ALA A 361 6.92 18.24 -26.93
C ALA A 361 6.79 16.72 -26.94
N GLU A 362 7.93 16.01 -27.09
CA GLU A 362 7.99 14.55 -27.16
C GLU A 362 7.30 13.84 -25.97
N PHE A 363 7.34 14.46 -24.79
CA PHE A 363 6.80 13.89 -23.56
C PHE A 363 5.39 14.39 -23.21
N ASP A 364 4.81 15.28 -24.03
CA ASP A 364 3.44 15.73 -23.85
C ASP A 364 2.47 14.68 -24.39
N ASN A 365 1.43 14.37 -23.61
CA ASN A 365 0.36 13.51 -24.08
C ASN A 365 -0.54 14.29 -25.04
N ASN A 366 -0.97 13.67 -26.14
CA ASN A 366 -1.87 14.31 -27.08
C ASN A 366 -3.27 14.48 -26.43
N PRO A 367 -3.80 15.72 -26.28
CA PRO A 367 -5.08 15.96 -25.63
C PRO A 367 -6.27 15.24 -26.28
N VAL A 368 -6.18 14.86 -27.55
CA VAL A 368 -7.25 14.12 -28.24
C VAL A 368 -7.52 12.77 -27.59
N ASN A 369 -6.49 12.16 -26.97
CA ASN A 369 -6.62 10.88 -26.29
C ASN A 369 -7.41 10.94 -24.97
N GLU A 370 -7.72 12.14 -24.47
CA GLU A 370 -8.77 12.32 -23.45
C GLU A 370 -10.14 11.89 -23.95
N LEU A 371 -10.45 12.18 -25.22
CA LEU A 371 -11.72 11.85 -25.86
C LEU A 371 -11.71 10.44 -26.44
N ALA A 372 -10.59 10.02 -27.04
CA ALA A 372 -10.45 8.64 -27.52
C ALA A 372 -10.64 7.64 -26.36
N LEU A 373 -10.01 7.89 -25.21
CA LEU A 373 -10.20 7.05 -24.03
C LEU A 373 -11.65 7.07 -23.52
N ARG A 374 -12.36 8.21 -23.57
CA ARG A 374 -13.80 8.27 -23.26
C ARG A 374 -14.64 7.42 -24.22
N SER A 375 -14.30 7.45 -25.51
CA SER A 375 -15.00 6.67 -26.54
C SER A 375 -14.79 5.17 -26.31
N ILE A 376 -13.53 4.76 -26.09
CA ILE A 376 -13.19 3.36 -25.75
C ILE A 376 -13.97 2.89 -24.51
N LEU A 377 -14.00 3.69 -23.44
CA LEU A 377 -14.70 3.30 -22.21
C LEU A 377 -16.23 3.34 -22.32
N ALA A 378 -16.77 4.11 -23.26
CA ALA A 378 -18.20 4.11 -23.54
C ALA A 378 -18.66 2.84 -24.26
N ASP A 379 -17.79 2.28 -25.12
CA ASP A 379 -18.06 1.08 -25.91
C ASP A 379 -17.64 -0.22 -25.20
N LEU A 380 -16.86 -0.11 -24.11
CA LEU A 380 -16.38 -1.25 -23.33
C LEU A 380 -17.53 -1.87 -22.50
N ASP A 381 -17.99 -3.06 -22.90
CA ASP A 381 -19.05 -3.81 -22.22
C ASP A 381 -18.52 -4.99 -21.36
N GLY A 382 -17.23 -5.30 -21.45
CA GLY A 382 -16.59 -6.40 -20.75
C GLY A 382 -16.62 -7.76 -21.47
N SER A 383 -17.22 -7.84 -22.66
CA SER A 383 -17.06 -8.98 -23.58
C SER A 383 -15.60 -9.12 -24.05
N ASN A 384 -15.22 -10.32 -24.49
CA ASN A 384 -13.87 -10.54 -25.00
C ASN A 384 -13.62 -9.72 -26.27
N GLU A 385 -14.65 -9.58 -27.10
CA GLU A 385 -14.65 -8.82 -28.33
C GLU A 385 -14.36 -7.35 -28.05
N SER A 386 -15.11 -6.71 -27.14
CA SER A 386 -14.87 -5.31 -26.78
C SER A 386 -13.51 -5.10 -26.11
N ILE A 387 -13.04 -6.08 -25.30
CA ILE A 387 -11.72 -6.05 -24.67
C ILE A 387 -10.61 -6.10 -25.74
N ILE A 388 -10.66 -7.05 -26.66
CA ILE A 388 -9.64 -7.21 -27.72
C ILE A 388 -9.67 -6.02 -28.67
N GLN A 389 -10.86 -5.54 -29.05
CA GLN A 389 -11.02 -4.33 -29.85
C GLN A 389 -10.38 -3.11 -29.16
N SER A 390 -10.61 -2.93 -27.86
CA SER A 390 -10.00 -1.86 -27.07
C SER A 390 -8.48 -2.00 -26.98
N ILE A 391 -7.95 -3.22 -26.85
CA ILE A 391 -6.50 -3.50 -26.88
C ILE A 391 -5.90 -3.05 -28.23
N ILE A 392 -6.57 -3.41 -29.34
CA ILE A 392 -6.14 -3.04 -30.69
C ILE A 392 -6.06 -1.52 -30.83
N ILE A 393 -7.12 -0.82 -30.45
CA ILE A 393 -7.20 0.64 -30.54
C ILE A 393 -6.14 1.29 -29.66
N ILE A 394 -6.02 0.90 -28.39
CA ILE A 394 -5.05 1.52 -27.45
C ILE A 394 -3.60 1.33 -27.93
N ASN A 395 -3.25 0.17 -28.46
CA ASN A 395 -1.92 -0.06 -29.03
C ASN A 395 -1.64 0.88 -30.22
N GLU A 396 -2.62 1.11 -31.08
CA GLU A 396 -2.49 2.09 -32.17
C GLU A 396 -2.28 3.51 -31.63
N LEU A 397 -3.07 3.94 -30.65
CA LEU A 397 -2.93 5.25 -30.01
C LEU A 397 -1.52 5.43 -29.40
N LEU A 398 -0.99 4.40 -28.75
CA LEU A 398 0.32 4.43 -28.10
C LEU A 398 1.50 4.48 -29.09
N LYS A 399 1.31 4.20 -30.39
CA LYS A 399 2.35 4.41 -31.41
C LYS A 399 2.70 5.90 -31.55
N GLN A 400 1.68 6.76 -31.48
CA GLN A 400 1.82 8.22 -31.57
C GLN A 400 1.96 8.91 -30.21
N ASP A 401 1.36 8.34 -29.15
CA ASP A 401 1.33 8.92 -27.80
C ASP A 401 2.01 7.99 -26.76
N LYS A 402 3.30 7.73 -26.99
CA LYS A 402 4.09 6.67 -26.33
C LYS A 402 4.17 6.76 -24.82
N TYR A 403 4.00 7.96 -24.24
CA TYR A 403 4.18 8.21 -22.81
C TYR A 403 2.85 8.35 -22.05
N ASN A 404 1.71 8.19 -22.73
CA ASN A 404 0.41 8.32 -22.13
C ASN A 404 0.16 7.20 -21.11
N TYR A 405 0.31 7.57 -19.84
CA TYR A 405 0.23 6.60 -18.75
C TYR A 405 -1.18 6.05 -18.58
N ARG A 406 -2.25 6.81 -18.83
CA ARG A 406 -3.63 6.31 -18.68
C ARG A 406 -3.92 5.23 -19.72
N LEU A 407 -3.50 5.43 -20.97
CA LEU A 407 -3.61 4.41 -22.02
C LEU A 407 -2.84 3.13 -21.62
N LYS A 408 -1.62 3.25 -21.07
CA LYS A 408 -0.86 2.10 -20.56
C LYS A 408 -1.51 1.39 -19.37
N LEU A 409 -2.06 2.14 -18.41
CA LEU A 409 -2.79 1.57 -17.26
C LEU A 409 -4.03 0.81 -17.75
N TRP A 410 -4.81 1.38 -18.67
CA TRP A 410 -5.96 0.71 -19.27
C TRP A 410 -5.57 -0.51 -20.09
N LEU A 411 -4.47 -0.44 -20.85
CA LEU A 411 -3.94 -1.59 -21.59
C LEU A 411 -3.61 -2.76 -20.66
N MET A 412 -2.96 -2.48 -19.52
CA MET A 412 -2.73 -3.52 -18.49
C MET A 412 -4.04 -4.06 -17.91
N LYS A 413 -5.07 -3.23 -17.68
CA LYS A 413 -6.39 -3.71 -17.21
C LYS A 413 -7.05 -4.62 -18.22
N LEU A 414 -6.99 -4.29 -19.51
CA LEU A 414 -7.57 -5.10 -20.57
C LEU A 414 -6.83 -6.44 -20.70
N TYR A 415 -5.49 -6.44 -20.76
CA TYR A 415 -4.71 -7.68 -20.76
C TYR A 415 -4.93 -8.52 -19.50
N SER A 416 -5.20 -7.89 -18.35
CA SER A 416 -5.52 -8.61 -17.11
C SER A 416 -6.84 -9.39 -17.16
N ARG A 417 -7.69 -9.17 -18.17
CA ARG A 417 -8.92 -9.94 -18.41
C ARG A 417 -8.73 -11.15 -19.29
N LEU A 418 -7.59 -11.22 -19.99
CA LEU A 418 -7.27 -12.30 -20.89
C LEU A 418 -6.17 -13.20 -20.30
N ASN A 419 -5.99 -14.37 -20.89
CA ASN A 419 -4.89 -15.29 -20.56
C ASN A 419 -3.50 -14.80 -21.06
N THR A 420 -3.29 -13.48 -21.14
CA THR A 420 -2.11 -12.80 -21.70
C THR A 420 -1.26 -12.09 -20.63
N GLY A 421 -1.09 -12.74 -19.47
CA GLY A 421 -0.46 -12.13 -18.30
C GLY A 421 1.02 -11.73 -18.49
N ASP A 422 1.71 -12.35 -19.45
CA ASP A 422 3.11 -12.07 -19.81
C ASP A 422 3.31 -10.70 -20.46
N LEU A 423 2.28 -10.12 -21.09
CA LEU A 423 2.32 -8.80 -21.72
C LEU A 423 2.23 -7.63 -20.73
N ILE A 424 1.82 -7.89 -19.48
CA ILE A 424 1.57 -6.84 -18.47
C ILE A 424 2.89 -6.26 -17.93
N PHE A 425 3.84 -7.12 -17.56
CA PHE A 425 5.11 -6.72 -16.94
C PHE A 425 5.93 -5.76 -17.82
N PRO A 426 6.07 -5.99 -19.14
CA PRO A 426 6.72 -5.04 -20.04
C PRO A 426 6.12 -3.63 -20.01
N ILE A 427 4.79 -3.51 -19.96
CA ILE A 427 4.10 -2.21 -19.89
C ILE A 427 4.36 -1.54 -18.54
N TYR A 428 4.26 -2.31 -17.45
CA TYR A 428 4.55 -1.84 -16.09
C TYR A 428 5.99 -1.31 -15.98
N ASN A 429 6.97 -2.06 -16.50
CA ASN A 429 8.37 -1.63 -16.54
C ASN A 429 8.57 -0.42 -17.47
N GLY A 430 7.84 -0.35 -18.57
CA GLY A 430 7.85 0.77 -19.51
C GLY A 430 7.33 2.09 -18.92
N LEU A 431 6.51 2.03 -17.87
CA LEU A 431 6.11 3.19 -17.05
C LEU A 431 7.20 3.61 -16.05
N LYS A 432 8.28 2.85 -15.93
CA LYS A 432 9.39 3.07 -14.97
C LYS A 432 8.88 3.18 -13.52
N ILE A 433 7.93 2.32 -13.15
CA ILE A 433 7.39 2.25 -11.79
C ILE A 433 8.50 1.94 -10.80
N LYS A 434 8.66 2.79 -9.77
CA LYS A 434 9.72 2.69 -8.76
C LYS A 434 9.23 3.01 -7.36
N MET A 435 9.91 2.46 -6.37
CA MET A 435 9.73 2.77 -4.94
C MET A 435 8.26 2.68 -4.52
N VAL A 436 7.71 3.72 -3.88
CA VAL A 436 6.32 3.78 -3.38
C VAL A 436 5.25 3.55 -4.45
N GLN A 437 5.60 3.72 -5.74
CA GLN A 437 4.66 3.39 -6.81
C GLN A 437 4.40 1.87 -6.89
N HIS A 438 5.31 1.02 -6.41
CA HIS A 438 5.02 -0.41 -6.27
C HIS A 438 3.92 -0.65 -5.21
N GLU A 439 3.96 0.03 -4.07
CA GLU A 439 2.91 -0.08 -3.05
C GLU A 439 1.51 0.24 -3.61
N THR A 440 1.43 1.24 -4.50
CA THR A 440 0.16 1.74 -5.03
C THR A 440 -0.31 1.01 -6.30
N LEU A 441 0.61 0.59 -7.18
CA LEU A 441 0.30 0.06 -8.51
C LEU A 441 0.61 -1.44 -8.71
N ASN A 442 1.20 -2.14 -7.74
CA ASN A 442 1.52 -3.56 -7.88
C ASN A 442 0.29 -4.45 -8.18
N HIS A 443 -0.92 -4.01 -7.82
CA HIS A 443 -2.14 -4.74 -8.14
C HIS A 443 -2.38 -4.92 -9.65
N TYR A 444 -1.80 -4.09 -10.52
CA TYR A 444 -1.83 -4.32 -11.97
C TYR A 444 -1.13 -5.62 -12.39
N LEU A 445 -0.21 -6.14 -11.57
CA LEU A 445 0.54 -7.39 -11.82
C LEU A 445 -0.22 -8.65 -11.34
N THR A 446 -1.48 -8.54 -10.91
CA THR A 446 -2.28 -9.66 -10.35
C THR A 446 -2.30 -10.89 -11.27
N HIS A 447 -2.50 -10.68 -12.57
CA HIS A 447 -2.69 -11.75 -13.55
C HIS A 447 -1.39 -12.12 -14.28
N VAL A 448 -0.23 -11.62 -13.82
CA VAL A 448 1.08 -12.09 -14.30
C VAL A 448 1.25 -13.57 -13.91
N GLY A 449 1.53 -14.39 -14.92
CA GLY A 449 1.79 -15.82 -14.77
C GLY A 449 3.17 -16.12 -14.16
N PRO A 450 3.36 -17.33 -13.61
CA PRO A 450 4.62 -17.72 -12.98
C PRO A 450 5.73 -17.92 -14.02
N SER A 451 6.77 -17.09 -13.98
CA SER A 451 7.96 -17.22 -14.80
C SER A 451 9.22 -16.83 -14.01
N LYS A 452 10.41 -17.22 -14.49
CA LYS A 452 11.67 -16.83 -13.83
C LYS A 452 11.90 -15.32 -13.84
N ASP A 453 11.49 -14.64 -14.90
CA ASP A 453 11.65 -13.18 -14.99
C ASP A 453 10.58 -12.45 -14.18
N GLY A 454 9.34 -12.98 -14.14
CA GLY A 454 8.32 -12.50 -13.21
C GLY A 454 8.75 -12.64 -11.74
N LEU A 455 9.38 -13.77 -11.38
CA LEU A 455 9.95 -13.97 -10.04
C LEU A 455 10.98 -12.90 -9.69
N LYS A 456 11.94 -12.63 -10.58
CA LYS A 456 12.92 -11.55 -10.37
C LYS A 456 12.24 -10.20 -10.18
N GLY A 457 11.24 -9.89 -11.02
CA GLY A 457 10.47 -8.65 -10.92
C GLY A 457 9.75 -8.52 -9.56
N PHE A 458 9.08 -9.57 -9.08
CA PHE A 458 8.43 -9.54 -7.76
C PHE A 458 9.45 -9.46 -6.60
N VAL A 459 10.62 -10.09 -6.73
CA VAL A 459 11.70 -9.95 -5.74
C VAL A 459 12.25 -8.52 -5.72
N ASP A 460 12.38 -7.87 -6.88
CA ASP A 460 12.78 -6.45 -6.96
C ASP A 460 11.74 -5.53 -6.31
N VAL A 461 10.45 -5.80 -6.52
CA VAL A 461 9.36 -5.13 -5.81
C VAL A 461 9.49 -5.35 -4.30
N PHE A 462 9.78 -6.57 -3.84
CA PHE A 462 9.98 -6.86 -2.42
C PHE A 462 11.19 -6.11 -1.82
N ARG A 463 12.28 -5.97 -2.57
CA ARG A 463 13.47 -5.21 -2.13
C ARG A 463 13.14 -3.75 -1.81
N PHE A 464 12.21 -3.13 -2.53
CA PHE A 464 11.70 -1.80 -2.19
C PHE A 464 11.12 -1.78 -0.76
N TYR A 465 10.33 -2.77 -0.34
CA TYR A 465 9.76 -2.79 1.01
C TYR A 465 10.83 -2.91 2.10
N LEU A 466 11.90 -3.67 1.85
CA LEU A 466 13.05 -3.74 2.75
C LEU A 466 13.73 -2.37 2.88
N THR A 467 14.01 -1.73 1.74
CA THR A 467 14.60 -0.37 1.70
C THR A 467 13.70 0.65 2.40
N SER A 468 12.40 0.64 2.09
CA SER A 468 11.44 1.58 2.66
C SER A 468 11.28 1.40 4.17
N LYS A 469 11.37 0.17 4.70
CA LYS A 469 11.32 -0.10 6.14
C LYS A 469 12.50 0.56 6.87
N GLU A 470 13.71 0.40 6.35
CA GLU A 470 14.92 0.99 6.93
C GLU A 470 14.96 2.52 6.77
N GLU A 471 14.62 3.03 5.59
CA GLU A 471 14.52 4.48 5.34
C GLU A 471 13.48 5.13 6.26
N MET A 472 12.35 4.46 6.52
CA MET A 472 11.33 4.97 7.42
C MET A 472 11.82 5.01 8.88
N LYS A 473 12.51 3.96 9.34
CA LYS A 473 13.13 3.93 10.67
C LYS A 473 14.09 5.11 10.84
N TYR A 474 14.96 5.32 9.86
CA TYR A 474 15.91 6.43 9.84
C TYR A 474 15.20 7.80 9.80
N THR A 475 14.18 7.95 8.95
CA THR A 475 13.44 9.21 8.77
C THR A 475 12.69 9.62 10.05
N ILE A 476 12.04 8.66 10.74
CA ILE A 476 11.37 8.93 12.02
C ILE A 476 12.41 9.40 13.04
N ARG A 477 13.53 8.69 13.18
CA ARG A 477 14.63 9.08 14.07
C ARG A 477 15.12 10.50 13.76
N GLN A 478 15.43 10.79 12.50
CA GLN A 478 15.90 12.12 12.08
C GLN A 478 14.84 13.20 12.31
N GLY A 479 13.56 12.90 12.13
CA GLY A 479 12.48 13.85 12.43
C GLY A 479 12.46 14.24 13.90
N PHE A 480 12.70 13.30 14.80
CA PHE A 480 12.84 13.57 16.24
C PHE A 480 14.15 14.34 16.53
N GLU A 481 15.30 13.88 16.05
CA GLU A 481 16.61 14.54 16.27
C GLU A 481 16.65 15.99 15.77
N ASN A 482 15.98 16.29 14.66
CA ASN A 482 15.92 17.63 14.07
C ASN A 482 14.71 18.46 14.53
N GLY A 483 13.83 17.92 15.39
CA GLY A 483 12.67 18.63 15.92
C GLY A 483 11.58 18.97 14.90
N VAL A 484 11.39 18.14 13.87
CA VAL A 484 10.43 18.37 12.76
C VAL A 484 9.05 17.79 13.11
N PHE A 485 8.43 18.30 14.18
CA PHE A 485 7.19 17.77 14.74
C PHE A 485 5.98 17.89 13.81
N ASN A 486 5.96 18.89 12.92
CA ASN A 486 4.87 19.07 11.95
C ASN A 486 4.81 17.98 10.86
N LYS A 487 5.88 17.19 10.65
CA LYS A 487 5.91 16.07 9.70
C LYS A 487 6.05 14.69 10.35
N LEU A 488 6.48 14.64 11.62
CA LEU A 488 6.74 13.38 12.33
C LEU A 488 5.53 12.43 12.37
N GLU A 489 4.32 12.95 12.63
CA GLU A 489 3.10 12.13 12.62
C GLU A 489 2.88 11.51 11.23
N SER A 490 3.07 12.29 10.17
CA SER A 490 2.93 11.82 8.79
C SER A 490 3.96 10.75 8.43
N PHE A 491 5.22 10.88 8.86
CA PHE A 491 6.24 9.85 8.67
C PHE A 491 5.83 8.55 9.37
N ILE A 492 5.43 8.63 10.63
CA ILE A 492 5.00 7.45 11.41
C ILE A 492 3.79 6.78 10.74
N ASN A 493 2.79 7.56 10.33
CA ASN A 493 1.58 7.05 9.68
C ASN A 493 1.88 6.41 8.32
N PHE A 494 2.76 7.02 7.52
CA PHE A 494 3.23 6.40 6.27
C PHE A 494 3.92 5.05 6.56
N GLY A 495 4.77 4.99 7.58
CA GLY A 495 5.37 3.74 8.02
C GLY A 495 4.35 2.69 8.46
N LYS A 496 3.29 3.06 9.20
CA LYS A 496 2.20 2.14 9.59
C LYS A 496 1.46 1.58 8.37
N ARG A 497 1.21 2.42 7.37
CA ARG A 497 0.49 2.05 6.15
C ARG A 497 1.26 1.10 5.23
N ILE A 498 2.59 1.08 5.26
CA ILE A 498 3.39 0.20 4.39
C ILE A 498 3.80 -1.09 5.10
N GLU A 499 3.87 -1.08 6.43
CA GLU A 499 4.38 -2.21 7.24
C GLU A 499 3.62 -3.52 7.03
N ASN A 500 2.30 -3.45 6.82
CA ASN A 500 1.46 -4.62 6.58
C ASN A 500 0.38 -4.31 5.54
N SER A 501 0.79 -3.89 4.35
CA SER A 501 -0.15 -3.60 3.26
C SER A 501 -0.59 -4.86 2.52
N ILE A 502 -1.74 -4.79 1.86
CA ILE A 502 -2.19 -5.84 0.95
C ILE A 502 -1.20 -6.03 -0.21
N SER A 503 -0.59 -4.94 -0.70
CA SER A 503 0.39 -4.96 -1.79
C SER A 503 1.68 -5.70 -1.41
N LEU A 504 2.17 -5.52 -0.17
CA LEU A 504 3.29 -6.29 0.37
C LEU A 504 2.96 -7.78 0.45
N ASN A 505 1.84 -8.11 1.10
CA ASN A 505 1.41 -9.49 1.29
C ASN A 505 1.10 -10.21 -0.03
N PHE A 506 0.56 -9.49 -1.01
CA PHE A 506 0.39 -9.98 -2.38
C PHE A 506 1.75 -10.27 -3.06
N THR A 507 2.73 -9.37 -2.91
CA THR A 507 4.10 -9.59 -3.43
C THR A 507 4.69 -10.88 -2.87
N ILE A 508 4.61 -11.06 -1.55
CA ILE A 508 5.11 -12.26 -0.87
C ILE A 508 4.38 -13.51 -1.39
N SER A 509 3.06 -13.45 -1.52
CA SER A 509 2.27 -14.57 -2.06
C SER A 509 2.68 -14.92 -3.49
N LYS A 510 2.93 -13.93 -4.35
CA LYS A 510 3.37 -14.15 -5.73
C LYS A 510 4.79 -14.72 -5.80
N VAL A 511 5.71 -14.27 -4.95
CA VAL A 511 7.05 -14.85 -4.87
C VAL A 511 6.97 -16.31 -4.43
N LEU A 512 6.23 -16.63 -3.36
CA LEU A 512 6.09 -18.00 -2.86
C LEU A 512 5.48 -18.94 -3.90
N GLN A 513 4.39 -18.52 -4.56
CA GLN A 513 3.73 -19.27 -5.62
C GLN A 513 4.71 -19.51 -6.79
N THR A 514 5.34 -18.45 -7.27
CA THR A 514 6.23 -18.54 -8.45
C THR A 514 7.46 -19.36 -8.15
N SER A 515 8.14 -19.13 -7.02
CA SER A 515 9.30 -19.92 -6.58
C SER A 515 8.97 -21.41 -6.49
N LEU A 516 7.81 -21.77 -5.95
CA LEU A 516 7.39 -23.16 -5.85
C LEU A 516 7.12 -23.79 -7.22
N ILE A 517 6.48 -23.05 -8.14
CA ILE A 517 6.16 -23.53 -9.49
C ILE A 517 7.45 -23.70 -10.32
N THR A 518 8.34 -22.71 -10.29
CA THR A 518 9.59 -22.69 -11.07
C THR A 518 10.72 -23.51 -10.43
N GLY A 519 10.54 -23.99 -9.18
CA GLY A 519 11.53 -24.79 -8.47
C GLY A 519 12.70 -23.98 -7.89
N ASP A 520 12.49 -22.72 -7.54
CA ASP A 520 13.50 -21.89 -6.89
C ASP A 520 13.45 -22.08 -5.36
N GLU A 521 14.32 -22.95 -4.83
CA GLU A 521 14.39 -23.22 -3.38
C GLU A 521 15.02 -22.05 -2.59
N GLY A 522 15.82 -21.19 -3.23
CA GLY A 522 16.55 -20.10 -2.58
C GLY A 522 15.61 -19.00 -2.06
N TYR A 523 14.82 -18.42 -2.97
CA TYR A 523 13.82 -17.43 -2.59
C TYR A 523 12.72 -18.04 -1.72
N LEU A 524 12.28 -19.26 -2.03
CA LEU A 524 11.27 -19.95 -1.24
C LEU A 524 11.66 -20.01 0.25
N ASN A 525 12.88 -20.42 0.56
CA ASN A 525 13.36 -20.51 1.94
C ASN A 525 13.42 -19.14 2.63
N TYR A 526 13.89 -18.09 1.94
CA TYR A 526 13.92 -16.74 2.49
C TYR A 526 12.52 -16.25 2.88
N PHE A 527 11.55 -16.38 1.98
CA PHE A 527 10.19 -15.89 2.21
C PHE A 527 9.41 -16.73 3.22
N ILE A 528 9.70 -18.03 3.35
CA ILE A 528 9.16 -18.85 4.44
C ILE A 528 9.64 -18.33 5.80
N ASN A 529 10.94 -18.06 5.95
CA ASN A 529 11.47 -17.52 7.19
C ASN A 529 10.86 -16.15 7.50
N TYR A 530 10.75 -15.28 6.49
CA TYR A 530 10.05 -14.00 6.62
C TYR A 530 8.62 -14.16 7.13
N LEU A 531 7.84 -15.11 6.59
CA LEU A 531 6.48 -15.38 7.06
C LEU A 531 6.47 -15.80 8.54
N LEU A 532 7.34 -16.73 8.94
CA LEU A 532 7.42 -17.22 10.32
C LEU A 532 7.79 -16.09 11.30
N ASP A 533 8.77 -15.26 10.95
CA ASP A 533 9.21 -14.14 11.77
C ASP A 533 8.14 -13.05 11.91
N ASN A 534 7.20 -12.97 10.95
CA ASN A 534 6.15 -11.95 10.89
C ASN A 534 4.74 -12.53 11.04
N GLU A 535 4.57 -13.73 11.63
CA GLU A 535 3.27 -14.43 11.75
C GLU A 535 2.15 -13.52 12.25
N ASN A 536 2.43 -12.70 13.28
CA ASN A 536 1.48 -11.75 13.87
C ASN A 536 0.96 -10.74 12.85
N LEU A 537 1.80 -10.26 11.93
CA LEU A 537 1.39 -9.33 10.87
C LEU A 537 0.55 -10.06 9.81
N ILE A 538 0.95 -11.28 9.43
CA ILE A 538 0.22 -12.06 8.42
C ILE A 538 -1.23 -12.36 8.85
N VAL A 539 -1.44 -12.64 10.14
CA VAL A 539 -2.79 -12.91 10.68
C VAL A 539 -3.61 -11.65 10.97
N SER A 540 -2.96 -10.48 11.02
CA SER A 540 -3.60 -9.19 11.27
C SER A 540 -4.31 -8.65 10.03
N GLU A 541 -5.07 -7.57 10.18
CA GLU A 541 -5.67 -6.86 9.05
C GLU A 541 -4.60 -6.16 8.21
N TYR A 542 -4.86 -6.09 6.90
CA TYR A 542 -3.98 -5.45 5.95
C TYR A 542 -4.45 -4.03 5.69
N THR A 543 -3.49 -3.14 5.45
CA THR A 543 -3.79 -1.79 4.98
C THR A 543 -3.88 -1.78 3.45
N ASP A 544 -4.68 -0.87 2.90
CA ASP A 544 -4.83 -0.75 1.44
C ASP A 544 -4.45 0.66 0.99
N ASN A 545 -3.40 0.74 0.18
CA ASN A 545 -2.91 1.98 -0.41
C ASN A 545 -2.94 1.94 -1.94
N ARG A 546 -3.66 0.99 -2.54
CA ARG A 546 -3.71 0.84 -3.99
C ARG A 546 -4.36 2.04 -4.67
N ASP A 547 -3.84 2.39 -5.83
CA ASP A 547 -4.36 3.49 -6.64
C ASP A 547 -5.31 2.98 -7.71
N PHE A 548 -6.61 3.20 -7.50
CA PHE A 548 -7.69 2.93 -8.45
C PHE A 548 -8.28 4.22 -9.05
N LYS A 549 -7.49 5.30 -9.08
CA LYS A 549 -7.91 6.64 -9.50
C LYS A 549 -7.11 7.17 -10.67
N SER A 550 -5.81 6.86 -10.75
CA SER A 550 -4.94 7.42 -11.79
C SER A 550 -5.40 7.12 -13.22
N GLU A 551 -5.93 5.93 -13.50
CA GLU A 551 -6.44 5.57 -14.83
C GLU A 551 -7.74 6.30 -15.18
N TRP A 552 -8.44 6.83 -14.17
CA TRP A 552 -9.70 7.57 -14.27
C TRP A 552 -9.52 9.09 -14.20
N ASN A 553 -8.29 9.59 -14.08
CA ASN A 553 -8.08 11.03 -13.96
C ASN A 553 -8.69 11.77 -15.16
N GLY A 554 -9.61 12.72 -14.91
CA GLY A 554 -10.34 13.45 -15.95
C GLY A 554 -11.50 12.69 -16.60
N LEU A 555 -11.91 11.54 -16.05
CA LEU A 555 -12.99 10.66 -16.51
C LEU A 555 -13.97 10.37 -15.35
N GLU A 556 -15.17 9.90 -15.67
CA GLU A 556 -16.09 9.36 -14.67
C GLU A 556 -15.67 7.93 -14.31
N ASN A 557 -15.45 7.64 -13.02
CA ASN A 557 -15.04 6.32 -12.57
C ASN A 557 -16.25 5.40 -12.39
N THR A 558 -16.49 4.53 -13.37
CA THR A 558 -17.57 3.53 -13.34
C THR A 558 -17.18 2.23 -12.63
N GLY A 559 -15.91 2.07 -12.25
CA GLY A 559 -15.37 0.82 -11.69
C GLY A 559 -15.25 -0.33 -12.69
N ILE A 560 -15.53 -0.10 -13.99
CA ILE A 560 -15.46 -1.17 -15.00
C ILE A 560 -14.05 -1.75 -15.07
N LEU A 561 -14.00 -3.08 -15.20
CA LEU A 561 -12.76 -3.86 -15.21
C LEU A 561 -11.82 -3.53 -14.02
N SER A 562 -12.34 -3.19 -12.84
CA SER A 562 -11.51 -3.05 -11.62
C SER A 562 -10.77 -4.35 -11.32
N ILE A 563 -9.44 -4.30 -11.15
CA ILE A 563 -8.65 -5.48 -10.82
C ILE A 563 -8.94 -5.88 -9.38
N SER A 564 -9.68 -6.98 -9.20
CA SER A 564 -10.03 -7.49 -7.88
C SER A 564 -8.85 -8.21 -7.27
N LEU A 565 -8.41 -7.75 -6.12
CA LEU A 565 -7.44 -8.45 -5.29
C LEU A 565 -7.97 -8.41 -3.85
N LYS A 566 -8.39 -9.59 -3.36
CA LYS A 566 -9.06 -9.75 -2.07
C LYS A 566 -8.09 -10.14 -0.97
N ASP A 567 -8.11 -9.39 0.12
CA ASP A 567 -7.26 -9.56 1.30
C ASP A 567 -7.31 -10.98 1.85
N ASN A 568 -8.52 -11.54 1.98
CA ASN A 568 -8.74 -12.88 2.52
C ASN A 568 -8.16 -13.99 1.64
N THR A 569 -8.21 -13.84 0.31
CA THR A 569 -7.61 -14.83 -0.61
C THR A 569 -6.09 -14.82 -0.50
N ILE A 570 -5.45 -13.64 -0.43
CA ILE A 570 -4.01 -13.54 -0.19
C ILE A 570 -3.65 -14.13 1.17
N LYS A 571 -4.39 -13.76 2.22
CA LYS A 571 -4.18 -14.26 3.58
C LYS A 571 -4.27 -15.79 3.64
N LEU A 572 -5.25 -16.40 2.96
CA LEU A 572 -5.35 -17.87 2.84
C LEU A 572 -4.11 -18.47 2.17
N LYS A 573 -3.60 -17.88 1.08
CA LYS A 573 -2.36 -18.35 0.44
C LYS A 573 -1.17 -18.30 1.39
N LEU A 574 -0.97 -17.19 2.10
CA LEU A 574 0.12 -17.07 3.08
C LEU A 574 -0.03 -18.02 4.26
N LEU A 575 -1.27 -18.24 4.73
CA LEU A 575 -1.58 -19.20 5.79
C LEU A 575 -1.23 -20.64 5.39
N ILE A 576 -1.37 -21.03 4.12
CA ILE A 576 -0.95 -22.36 3.64
C ILE A 576 0.54 -22.57 3.91
N TYR A 577 1.38 -21.63 3.48
CA TYR A 577 2.82 -21.71 3.72
C TYR A 577 3.17 -21.64 5.21
N LEU A 578 2.57 -20.71 5.97
CA LEU A 578 2.76 -20.66 7.42
C LEU A 578 2.43 -21.99 8.08
N ILE A 579 1.28 -22.58 7.79
CA ILE A 579 0.87 -23.87 8.36
C ILE A 579 1.86 -24.95 7.96
N ILE A 580 2.33 -25.05 6.71
CA ILE A 580 3.30 -26.07 6.26
C ILE A 580 4.61 -25.99 7.04
N PHE A 581 5.10 -24.78 7.34
CA PHE A 581 6.43 -24.57 7.90
C PHE A 581 6.44 -24.23 9.39
N HIS A 582 5.28 -24.02 10.02
CA HIS A 582 5.17 -23.71 11.44
C HIS A 582 5.81 -24.83 12.32
N PRO A 583 6.68 -24.48 13.29
CA PRO A 583 7.43 -25.45 14.09
C PRO A 583 6.64 -26.04 15.27
N GLY A 584 5.58 -25.35 15.74
CA GLY A 584 4.77 -25.76 16.90
C GLY A 584 3.29 -26.00 16.57
N ASP A 585 2.41 -25.82 17.56
CA ASP A 585 0.96 -25.95 17.40
C ASP A 585 0.38 -24.94 16.39
N SER A 586 -0.25 -25.44 15.33
CA SER A 586 -0.90 -24.62 14.30
C SER A 586 -2.41 -24.47 14.50
N SER A 587 -2.97 -24.86 15.65
CA SER A 587 -4.41 -24.83 15.90
C SER A 587 -5.05 -23.46 15.70
N LYS A 588 -4.36 -22.37 16.08
CA LYS A 588 -4.84 -21.00 15.85
C LYS A 588 -4.90 -20.66 14.36
N LEU A 589 -3.87 -21.02 13.60
CA LEU A 589 -3.80 -20.81 12.15
C LEU A 589 -4.91 -21.59 11.43
N PHE A 590 -5.18 -22.84 11.81
CA PHE A 590 -6.30 -23.62 11.27
C PHE A 590 -7.66 -23.00 11.59
N LYS A 591 -7.86 -22.47 12.81
CA LYS A 591 -9.10 -21.77 13.18
C LYS A 591 -9.30 -20.52 12.33
N LEU A 592 -8.24 -19.73 12.13
CA LEU A 592 -8.31 -18.54 11.28
C LEU A 592 -8.59 -18.91 9.82
N TYR A 593 -7.88 -19.90 9.28
CA TYR A 593 -8.11 -20.42 7.93
C TYR A 593 -9.58 -20.79 7.74
N ASN A 594 -10.14 -21.61 8.65
CA ASN A 594 -11.53 -22.04 8.58
C ASN A 594 -12.53 -20.88 8.75
N LYS A 595 -12.20 -19.90 9.61
CA LYS A 595 -13.02 -18.69 9.77
C LYS A 595 -13.07 -17.90 8.46
N ILE A 596 -11.95 -17.74 7.76
CA ILE A 596 -11.91 -17.01 6.50
C ILE A 596 -12.70 -17.77 5.43
N THR A 597 -12.42 -19.05 5.22
CA THR A 597 -13.11 -19.85 4.17
C THR A 597 -14.62 -20.00 4.42
N SER A 598 -15.09 -19.90 5.66
CA SER A 598 -16.53 -19.98 5.98
C SER A 598 -17.29 -18.68 5.71
N ASN A 599 -16.59 -17.53 5.71
CA ASN A 599 -17.22 -16.21 5.59
C ASN A 599 -16.98 -15.55 4.22
N GLU A 600 -15.91 -15.92 3.52
CA GLU A 600 -15.54 -15.30 2.25
C GLU A 600 -16.38 -15.86 1.08
N LYS A 601 -16.81 -14.97 0.18
CA LYS A 601 -17.48 -15.36 -1.07
C LYS A 601 -16.44 -15.75 -2.11
N LEU A 602 -16.15 -17.04 -2.17
CA LEU A 602 -15.20 -17.67 -3.09
C LEU A 602 -15.90 -18.26 -4.32
N THR A 603 -15.18 -18.42 -5.43
CA THR A 603 -15.66 -19.15 -6.61
C THR A 603 -15.88 -20.62 -6.29
N ALA A 604 -16.57 -21.36 -7.17
CA ALA A 604 -16.76 -22.80 -6.98
C ALA A 604 -15.42 -23.56 -6.91
N PHE A 605 -14.47 -23.17 -7.76
CA PHE A 605 -13.13 -23.75 -7.77
C PHE A 605 -12.32 -23.36 -6.53
N ASP A 606 -12.30 -22.09 -6.14
CA ASP A 606 -11.56 -21.65 -4.94
C ASP A 606 -12.07 -22.34 -3.68
N ASN A 607 -13.39 -22.48 -3.53
CA ASN A 607 -14.00 -23.24 -2.42
C ASN A 607 -13.49 -24.69 -2.39
N LEU A 608 -13.43 -25.35 -3.55
CA LEU A 608 -12.88 -26.70 -3.64
C LEU A 608 -11.39 -26.70 -3.28
N LEU A 609 -10.60 -25.82 -3.88
CA LEU A 609 -9.16 -25.74 -3.73
C LEU A 609 -8.76 -25.49 -2.28
N PHE A 610 -9.33 -24.48 -1.63
CA PHE A 610 -9.02 -24.18 -0.23
C PHE A 610 -9.49 -25.30 0.71
N ARG A 611 -10.52 -26.06 0.36
CA ARG A 611 -10.91 -27.26 1.11
C ARG A 611 -9.93 -28.43 0.90
N LEU A 612 -9.40 -28.60 -0.31
CA LEU A 612 -8.33 -29.56 -0.58
C LEU A 612 -7.07 -29.22 0.24
N TYR A 613 -6.65 -27.95 0.25
CA TYR A 613 -5.56 -27.48 1.09
C TYR A 613 -5.83 -27.75 2.57
N PHE A 614 -7.00 -27.37 3.09
CA PHE A 614 -7.32 -27.58 4.51
C PHE A 614 -7.19 -29.05 4.91
N ASN A 615 -7.77 -29.97 4.12
CA ASN A 615 -7.69 -31.40 4.40
C ASN A 615 -6.26 -31.93 4.30
N LEU A 616 -5.51 -31.51 3.28
CA LEU A 616 -4.11 -31.91 3.07
C LEU A 616 -3.23 -31.47 4.24
N LEU A 617 -3.36 -30.21 4.65
CA LEU A 617 -2.61 -29.64 5.76
C LEU A 617 -2.98 -30.32 7.08
N LYS A 618 -4.27 -30.59 7.30
CA LYS A 618 -4.75 -31.26 8.51
C LYS A 618 -4.13 -32.66 8.66
N ILE A 619 -4.20 -33.49 7.63
CA ILE A 619 -3.63 -34.85 7.61
C ILE A 619 -2.10 -34.84 7.83
N THR A 620 -1.40 -33.84 7.31
CA THR A 620 0.07 -33.80 7.33
C THR A 620 0.65 -33.16 8.59
N LYS A 621 -0.02 -32.16 9.17
CA LYS A 621 0.49 -31.40 10.32
C LYS A 621 -0.05 -31.82 11.68
N ILE A 622 -1.29 -32.31 11.78
CA ILE A 622 -1.85 -32.72 13.06
C ILE A 622 -1.52 -34.19 13.30
N ALA A 623 -0.48 -34.45 14.08
CA ALA A 623 -0.01 -35.81 14.36
C ALA A 623 -1.00 -36.65 15.20
N THR A 624 -1.91 -36.01 15.93
CA THR A 624 -2.89 -36.64 16.84
C THR A 624 -4.26 -36.89 16.20
N LEU A 625 -4.38 -36.74 14.88
CA LEU A 625 -5.64 -37.02 14.17
C LEU A 625 -6.07 -38.46 14.38
N ASN A 626 -7.35 -38.65 14.70
CA ASN A 626 -7.90 -39.99 14.79
C ASN A 626 -7.86 -40.66 13.39
N PRO A 627 -7.60 -41.98 13.30
CA PRO A 627 -7.43 -42.65 12.01
C PRO A 627 -8.65 -42.54 11.08
N GLN A 628 -9.86 -42.55 11.64
CA GLN A 628 -11.12 -42.47 10.89
C GLN A 628 -11.29 -41.09 10.22
N GLU A 629 -10.97 -40.03 10.94
CA GLU A 629 -10.99 -38.65 10.46
C GLU A 629 -9.88 -38.43 9.43
N SER A 630 -8.66 -38.92 9.68
CA SER A 630 -7.57 -38.89 8.70
C SER A 630 -7.99 -39.57 7.39
N GLN A 631 -8.61 -40.75 7.47
CA GLN A 631 -9.13 -41.47 6.31
C GLN A 631 -10.27 -40.71 5.61
N SER A 632 -11.19 -40.11 6.37
CA SER A 632 -12.30 -39.31 5.82
C SER A 632 -11.80 -38.09 5.04
N LEU A 633 -10.84 -37.34 5.63
CA LEU A 633 -10.20 -36.20 4.98
C LEU A 633 -9.46 -36.62 3.71
N PHE A 634 -8.74 -37.75 3.76
CA PHE A 634 -8.04 -38.30 2.60
C PHE A 634 -9.01 -38.73 1.50
N ASN A 635 -10.08 -39.45 1.84
CA ASN A 635 -11.10 -39.89 0.89
C ASN A 635 -11.73 -38.69 0.17
N TYR A 636 -11.93 -37.56 0.87
CA TYR A 636 -12.39 -36.33 0.25
C TYR A 636 -11.39 -35.81 -0.79
N ILE A 637 -10.09 -35.76 -0.47
CA ILE A 637 -9.06 -35.34 -1.42
C ILE A 637 -9.06 -36.29 -2.63
N GLN A 638 -8.98 -37.60 -2.40
CA GLN A 638 -8.96 -38.61 -3.45
C GLN A 638 -10.18 -38.58 -4.38
N LYS A 639 -11.36 -38.28 -3.84
CA LYS A 639 -12.59 -38.16 -4.63
C LYS A 639 -12.58 -36.94 -5.55
N ASN A 640 -12.01 -35.83 -5.09
CA ASN A 640 -12.08 -34.55 -5.79
C ASN A 640 -10.80 -34.19 -6.58
N LEU A 641 -9.69 -34.87 -6.34
CA LEU A 641 -8.43 -34.71 -7.07
C LEU A 641 -8.44 -35.57 -8.35
N LYS A 642 -9.43 -35.32 -9.21
CA LYS A 642 -9.64 -35.99 -10.50
C LYS A 642 -10.13 -34.97 -11.51
N ILE A 643 -9.76 -35.12 -12.78
CA ILE A 643 -10.12 -34.15 -13.82
C ILE A 643 -11.62 -33.86 -13.87
N ASP A 644 -12.49 -34.86 -13.74
CA ASP A 644 -13.95 -34.68 -13.79
C ASP A 644 -14.50 -33.77 -12.69
N LYS A 645 -13.78 -33.65 -11.57
CA LYS A 645 -14.12 -32.71 -10.48
C LYS A 645 -13.39 -31.38 -10.61
N LEU A 646 -12.19 -31.38 -11.18
CA LEU A 646 -11.36 -30.20 -11.36
C LEU A 646 -11.76 -29.35 -12.57
N LYS A 647 -12.51 -29.88 -13.55
CA LYS A 647 -13.01 -29.11 -14.71
C LYS A 647 -13.81 -27.86 -14.33
N ILE A 648 -14.34 -27.78 -13.10
CA ILE A 648 -14.98 -26.56 -12.57
C ILE A 648 -14.05 -25.35 -12.52
N LEU A 649 -12.73 -25.56 -12.66
CA LEU A 649 -11.72 -24.51 -12.74
C LEU A 649 -11.74 -23.78 -14.09
N ILE A 650 -12.29 -24.43 -15.12
CA ILE A 650 -12.36 -23.89 -16.49
C ILE A 650 -13.59 -22.98 -16.55
N PRO A 651 -13.42 -21.66 -16.71
CA PRO A 651 -14.55 -20.75 -16.82
C PRO A 651 -15.36 -21.02 -18.11
N GLU A 652 -16.62 -20.61 -18.11
CA GLU A 652 -17.46 -20.65 -19.32
C GLU A 652 -16.83 -19.81 -20.45
N ASN A 653 -16.32 -18.63 -20.10
CA ASN A 653 -15.51 -17.82 -20.99
C ASN A 653 -14.05 -18.30 -20.95
N LEU A 654 -13.64 -19.09 -21.95
CA LEU A 654 -12.28 -19.64 -22.03
C LEU A 654 -11.17 -18.58 -22.16
N LEU A 655 -11.48 -17.40 -22.69
CA LEU A 655 -10.51 -16.31 -22.84
C LEU A 655 -10.28 -15.55 -21.52
N SER A 656 -11.16 -15.73 -20.53
CA SER A 656 -11.01 -15.13 -19.20
C SER A 656 -9.70 -15.53 -18.54
N SER A 657 -9.00 -14.56 -17.96
CA SER A 657 -7.78 -14.76 -17.16
C SER A 657 -7.97 -15.69 -15.96
N GLU A 658 -9.21 -15.89 -15.52
CA GLU A 658 -9.58 -16.86 -14.49
C GLU A 658 -9.10 -18.28 -14.82
N LEU A 659 -9.04 -18.65 -16.11
CA LEU A 659 -8.53 -19.95 -16.54
C LEU A 659 -7.07 -20.15 -16.11
N ASN A 660 -6.17 -19.24 -16.49
CA ASN A 660 -4.75 -19.34 -16.13
C ASN A 660 -4.51 -19.09 -14.64
N GLU A 661 -5.29 -18.23 -13.99
CA GLU A 661 -5.22 -18.07 -12.53
C GLU A 661 -5.53 -19.39 -11.82
N ASN A 662 -6.63 -20.04 -12.19
CA ASN A 662 -7.06 -21.30 -11.59
C ASN A 662 -6.08 -22.45 -11.91
N LEU A 663 -5.56 -22.52 -13.14
CA LEU A 663 -4.52 -23.47 -13.51
C LEU A 663 -3.24 -23.26 -12.69
N ALA A 664 -2.79 -22.02 -12.53
CA ALA A 664 -1.61 -21.71 -11.71
C ALA A 664 -1.80 -22.13 -10.25
N ASN A 665 -2.99 -21.87 -9.69
CA ASN A 665 -3.34 -22.27 -8.33
C ASN A 665 -3.42 -23.82 -8.18
N LEU A 666 -3.89 -24.54 -9.22
CA LEU A 666 -3.85 -26.00 -9.23
C LEU A 666 -2.41 -26.54 -9.30
N VAL A 667 -1.56 -25.96 -10.15
CA VAL A 667 -0.13 -26.31 -10.24
C VAL A 667 0.54 -26.09 -8.89
N GLU A 668 0.30 -24.95 -8.24
CA GLU A 668 0.82 -24.67 -6.90
C GLU A 668 0.40 -25.76 -5.91
N PHE A 669 -0.88 -26.17 -5.90
CA PHE A 669 -1.37 -27.25 -5.05
C PHE A 669 -0.63 -28.57 -5.31
N THR A 670 -0.45 -28.98 -6.58
CA THR A 670 0.27 -30.24 -6.88
C THR A 670 1.74 -30.17 -6.45
N LYS A 671 2.37 -29.00 -6.54
CA LYS A 671 3.74 -28.78 -6.04
C LYS A 671 3.80 -28.81 -4.51
N VAL A 672 2.78 -28.30 -3.81
CA VAL A 672 2.66 -28.42 -2.35
C VAL A 672 2.53 -29.89 -1.92
N VAL A 673 1.73 -30.70 -2.63
CA VAL A 673 1.64 -32.15 -2.38
C VAL A 673 3.02 -32.82 -2.52
N LYS A 674 3.76 -32.50 -3.61
CA LYS A 674 5.13 -32.99 -3.85
C LYS A 674 6.11 -32.55 -2.74
N LEU A 675 6.04 -31.29 -2.31
CA LEU A 675 6.84 -30.73 -1.23
C LEU A 675 6.59 -31.45 0.10
N LEU A 676 5.33 -31.65 0.48
CA LEU A 676 4.95 -32.35 1.71
C LEU A 676 5.40 -33.82 1.69
N ALA A 677 5.25 -34.50 0.55
CA ALA A 677 5.74 -35.88 0.39
C ALA A 677 7.27 -35.99 0.52
N LYS A 678 8.03 -35.00 0.01
CA LYS A 678 9.49 -34.93 0.17
C LYS A 678 9.88 -34.70 1.64
N ARG A 679 9.13 -33.88 2.38
CA ARG A 679 9.39 -33.58 3.81
C ARG A 679 9.03 -34.74 4.74
N ARG A 680 7.90 -35.41 4.49
CA ARG A 680 7.39 -36.51 5.33
C ARG A 680 6.66 -37.53 4.46
N SER A 681 7.36 -38.55 3.98
CA SER A 681 6.75 -39.61 3.18
C SER A 681 5.75 -40.41 4.00
N THR A 682 4.54 -40.59 3.47
CA THR A 682 3.46 -41.41 4.05
C THR A 682 2.75 -42.16 2.92
N ALA A 683 2.11 -43.30 3.23
CA ALA A 683 1.32 -44.05 2.25
C ALA A 683 0.24 -43.18 1.60
N THR A 684 -0.41 -42.34 2.40
CA THR A 684 -1.42 -41.36 1.98
C THR A 684 -0.87 -40.37 0.94
N LEU A 685 0.28 -39.73 1.22
CA LEU A 685 0.90 -38.79 0.28
C LEU A 685 1.40 -39.47 -0.99
N ASN A 686 1.95 -40.68 -0.90
CA ASN A 686 2.38 -41.45 -2.06
C ASN A 686 1.19 -41.79 -2.98
N GLN A 687 0.02 -42.10 -2.43
CA GLN A 687 -1.20 -42.29 -3.21
C GLN A 687 -1.67 -40.99 -3.88
N LEU A 688 -1.57 -39.84 -3.22
CA LEU A 688 -1.87 -38.54 -3.84
C LEU A 688 -0.90 -38.22 -4.97
N LEU A 689 0.40 -38.54 -4.84
CA LEU A 689 1.38 -38.38 -5.91
C LEU A 689 1.03 -39.18 -7.17
N VAL A 690 0.52 -40.40 -6.99
CA VAL A 690 0.04 -41.23 -8.11
C VAL A 690 -1.20 -40.60 -8.76
N GLN A 691 -2.11 -40.03 -7.97
CA GLN A 691 -3.34 -39.39 -8.48
C GLN A 691 -3.10 -38.09 -9.25
N ILE A 692 -2.11 -37.29 -8.87
CA ILE A 692 -1.81 -36.04 -9.61
C ILE A 692 -1.04 -36.29 -10.92
N LYS A 693 -0.36 -37.43 -11.06
CA LYS A 693 0.48 -37.76 -12.22
C LYS A 693 -0.25 -37.70 -13.58
N PRO A 694 -1.48 -38.23 -13.75
CA PRO A 694 -2.18 -38.14 -15.03
C PRO A 694 -2.71 -36.73 -15.37
N LEU A 695 -2.88 -35.84 -14.39
CA LEU A 695 -3.57 -34.55 -14.57
C LEU A 695 -2.96 -33.70 -15.71
N SER A 696 -1.63 -33.63 -15.83
CA SER A 696 -0.99 -32.87 -16.92
C SER A 696 -1.43 -33.35 -18.30
N LYS A 697 -1.47 -34.68 -18.51
CA LYS A 697 -1.92 -35.26 -19.77
C LYS A 697 -3.41 -35.01 -19.98
N GLU A 698 -4.23 -35.28 -18.98
CA GLU A 698 -5.68 -35.15 -19.06
C GLU A 698 -6.12 -33.70 -19.36
N PHE A 699 -5.45 -32.70 -18.79
CA PHE A 699 -5.72 -31.28 -19.11
C PHE A 699 -5.21 -30.86 -20.49
N LYS A 700 -4.07 -31.39 -20.95
CA LYS A 700 -3.58 -31.16 -22.33
C LYS A 700 -4.56 -31.72 -23.37
N ASP A 701 -5.17 -32.87 -23.09
CA ASP A 701 -6.15 -33.49 -23.98
C ASP A 701 -7.42 -32.64 -24.16
N LEU A 702 -7.67 -31.63 -23.30
CA LEU A 702 -8.79 -30.69 -23.44
C LEU A 702 -8.58 -29.61 -24.52
N LYS A 703 -7.35 -29.44 -25.01
CA LYS A 703 -6.96 -28.47 -26.05
C LYS A 703 -7.40 -27.03 -25.76
N LEU A 704 -7.13 -26.58 -24.54
CA LEU A 704 -7.61 -25.28 -24.04
C LEU A 704 -6.96 -24.09 -24.76
N ALA A 705 -5.70 -24.21 -25.16
CA ALA A 705 -5.01 -23.16 -25.91
C ALA A 705 -5.61 -23.06 -27.31
N GLU A 706 -5.73 -24.18 -28.03
CA GLU A 706 -6.25 -24.21 -29.40
C GLU A 706 -7.67 -23.67 -29.49
N LYS A 707 -8.56 -24.04 -28.56
CA LYS A 707 -9.93 -23.50 -28.50
C LYS A 707 -9.98 -21.99 -28.31
N GLN A 708 -9.08 -21.42 -27.51
CA GLN A 708 -9.01 -19.96 -27.34
C GLN A 708 -8.57 -19.28 -28.64
N ILE A 709 -7.66 -19.90 -29.40
CA ILE A 709 -7.24 -19.40 -30.71
C ILE A 709 -8.38 -19.42 -31.71
N GLU A 710 -9.11 -20.53 -31.79
CA GLU A 710 -10.31 -20.65 -32.64
C GLU A 710 -11.32 -19.54 -32.35
N LEU A 711 -11.60 -19.26 -31.06
CA LEU A 711 -12.49 -18.17 -30.66
C LEU A 711 -12.00 -16.80 -31.16
N ILE A 712 -10.70 -16.50 -31.07
CA ILE A 712 -10.14 -15.22 -31.53
C ILE A 712 -10.16 -15.10 -33.06
N ASP A 713 -9.96 -16.21 -33.77
CA ASP A 713 -9.98 -16.25 -35.23
C ASP A 713 -11.39 -16.07 -35.78
N GLU A 714 -12.42 -16.55 -35.06
CA GLU A 714 -13.84 -16.35 -35.39
C GLU A 714 -14.35 -14.93 -35.12
N MET A 715 -13.65 -14.13 -34.29
CA MET A 715 -14.03 -12.76 -33.98
C MET A 715 -13.78 -11.80 -35.15
N ASN A 716 -14.82 -11.04 -35.48
CA ASN A 716 -14.77 -9.92 -36.41
C ASN A 716 -14.89 -8.60 -35.64
N PHE A 717 -14.05 -7.62 -36.00
CA PHE A 717 -14.02 -6.32 -35.34
C PHE A 717 -14.41 -5.23 -36.32
N GLU A 718 -15.39 -4.42 -35.94
CA GLU A 718 -15.71 -3.16 -36.62
C GLU A 718 -14.96 -2.03 -35.91
N LEU A 719 -13.86 -1.58 -36.50
CA LEU A 719 -13.03 -0.54 -35.91
C LEU A 719 -13.47 0.86 -36.34
N PRO A 720 -13.33 1.87 -35.46
CA PRO A 720 -13.75 3.24 -35.75
C PRO A 720 -12.88 3.95 -36.80
N PHE A 721 -11.68 3.44 -37.08
CA PHE A 721 -10.77 3.92 -38.11
C PHE A 721 -9.87 2.79 -38.61
N GLN A 722 -9.14 3.02 -39.70
CA GLN A 722 -8.31 1.99 -40.33
C GLN A 722 -7.09 1.63 -39.46
N ILE A 723 -7.06 0.41 -38.93
CA ILE A 723 -5.95 -0.15 -38.13
C ILE A 723 -5.60 -1.53 -38.69
N ASP A 724 -4.30 -1.82 -38.82
CA ASP A 724 -3.83 -3.19 -39.04
C ASP A 724 -3.91 -3.99 -37.73
N MET A 725 -4.92 -4.85 -37.62
CA MET A 725 -5.20 -5.64 -36.41
C MET A 725 -4.35 -6.91 -36.30
N ASP A 726 -3.82 -7.40 -37.41
CA ASP A 726 -3.21 -8.73 -37.49
C ASP A 726 -2.02 -8.87 -36.54
N PRO A 727 -1.09 -7.91 -36.42
CA PRO A 727 0.03 -8.02 -35.48
C PRO A 727 -0.42 -8.20 -34.03
N ILE A 728 -1.45 -7.48 -33.61
CA ILE A 728 -1.95 -7.48 -32.24
C ILE A 728 -2.74 -8.76 -31.95
N LYS A 729 -3.58 -9.21 -32.90
CA LYS A 729 -4.25 -10.52 -32.80
C LYS A 729 -3.22 -11.64 -32.66
N GLN A 730 -2.15 -11.62 -33.45
CA GLN A 730 -1.10 -12.64 -33.36
C GLN A 730 -0.31 -12.58 -32.05
N GLU A 731 -0.02 -11.38 -31.53
CA GLU A 731 0.63 -11.22 -30.22
C GLU A 731 -0.24 -11.81 -29.09
N ILE A 732 -1.54 -11.48 -29.04
CA ILE A 732 -2.49 -12.04 -28.07
C ILE A 732 -2.53 -13.57 -28.17
N LYS A 733 -2.64 -14.09 -29.39
CA LYS A 733 -2.68 -15.55 -29.64
C LYS A 733 -1.41 -16.24 -29.15
N HIS A 734 -0.23 -15.70 -29.47
CA HIS A 734 1.03 -16.28 -29.04
C HIS A 734 1.19 -16.26 -27.52
N SER A 735 0.85 -15.14 -26.89
CA SER A 735 0.86 -14.96 -25.43
C SER A 735 -0.07 -15.96 -24.72
N ILE A 736 -1.28 -16.19 -25.22
CA ILE A 736 -2.21 -17.19 -24.68
C ILE A 736 -1.62 -18.60 -24.77
N ILE A 737 -1.05 -18.98 -25.93
CA ILE A 737 -0.45 -20.29 -26.15
C ILE A 737 0.68 -20.52 -25.14
N ASP A 738 1.61 -19.58 -25.04
CA ASP A 738 2.79 -19.71 -24.19
C ASP A 738 2.40 -19.75 -22.71
N SER A 739 1.60 -18.78 -22.26
CA SER A 739 1.16 -18.68 -20.86
C SER A 739 0.38 -19.91 -20.41
N THR A 740 -0.56 -20.40 -21.23
CA THR A 740 -1.38 -21.58 -20.89
C THR A 740 -0.55 -22.86 -20.90
N ASN A 741 0.30 -23.06 -21.92
CA ASN A 741 1.09 -24.28 -22.04
C ASN A 741 2.17 -24.40 -20.97
N ILE A 742 2.76 -23.30 -20.51
CA ILE A 742 3.70 -23.29 -19.38
C ILE A 742 3.04 -23.89 -18.12
N LEU A 743 1.78 -23.53 -17.85
CA LEU A 743 1.04 -24.07 -16.70
C LEU A 743 0.69 -25.56 -16.87
N LEU A 744 0.20 -25.95 -18.05
CA LEU A 744 -0.11 -27.35 -18.37
C LEU A 744 1.12 -28.27 -18.28
N ASN A 745 2.29 -27.77 -18.67
CA ASN A 745 3.56 -28.46 -18.53
C ASN A 745 4.06 -28.54 -17.08
N SER A 746 3.56 -27.68 -16.19
CA SER A 746 4.01 -27.58 -14.80
C SER A 746 3.23 -28.46 -13.82
N LEU A 747 2.01 -28.90 -14.18
CA LEU A 747 1.22 -29.91 -13.46
C LEU A 747 2.01 -31.23 -13.32
#